data_AF-A0A1F1L233-F1
#
_entry.id   AF-A0A1F1L233-F1
#
_cell.length_a   1.000
_cell.length_b   1.000
_cell.length_c   1.000
_cell.angle_alpha   90.00
_cell.angle_beta   90.00
_cell.angle_gamma   90.00
#
_symmetry.space_group_name_H-M   'P 1'
#
loop_
_entity.id
_entity.type
_entity.pdbx_description
1 polymer ?
#
loop_
_entity_poly.entity_id
_entity_poly.type
_entity_poly.pdbx_seq_one_letter_code
_entity_poly.pdbx_strand_id
1 'polypeptide(L)'
;MDVIQQTNRTMLFEEINPERLDLLTLVGDTKGLNSLNDDKIKEINENLLVSSFDEFLDKFAPTVYSFYNANNQKVMYTLNKPETLPDELITEIPINQSNDFLKMLFTLIDTKRAQGIANVDFKFENLLDMISPKKVMEDIKQTRKEIQYTYGKYDSLDDEDPLKLDLGDKLNDMFEEASQNYNNIMAMLPLAIEDIKTRLLLGADDSASGNDPFQAGVLSLGENGELKVLEAPKKEETALIAIDDNANAGLIEAFEDDYDDVNDVKSDYVKSLVVRTFCPLTSTMESTIDIDKEVGNYNTYLEFYKSAKDDFIKTVKPLIEKLLGVKMFFDQYQAKNKGMKPTLLVTNTKLSRLVNSLNLPRLNTYLSSVNDKNDFSNTIWFGIVPSIELESQSKSKVRRERFKANKQVEKTDCNTMEELTILLECVQKYRMQIFFNFESQEETTFNNIATAGIDKFVDKCSSLLRKSYSEFAIPCLPNFTVIPKEKSGVILDKKMILSESGSAELSREKEDILKLWIEGVYIGASYIAAGIVAAYQCPEYLKEFCGNTFSEYPGVRFDIESKDNPLKVKTTLAKEISGFTNDIKNSINRKNFGFIFSSENAQLNGEEINQITVYKARSMQSVENDFESLYKTLVTTYIERILRFYSNDFKEDNIIRFFSNNPTSVKSQWSAHKEYTNAIIQDGDDINFVIDDKNGTCNIDLVFNGNVKNLEVEITRSDAS
;
A
#
# COMPACT_ATOMS: atom_id res chain seq x y z
N MET A 1 -8.14 -16.54 34.29
CA MET A 1 -9.45 -15.87 34.28
C MET A 1 -9.69 -15.52 32.83
N ASP A 2 -10.76 -16.01 32.20
CA ASP A 2 -11.10 -15.59 30.84
C ASP A 2 -11.65 -14.17 30.92
N VAL A 3 -10.74 -13.20 30.95
CA VAL A 3 -11.02 -11.77 30.82
C VAL A 3 -11.57 -11.56 29.41
N ILE A 4 -12.52 -10.61 29.27
CA ILE A 4 -12.94 -10.08 27.97
C ILE A 4 -11.72 -9.94 27.04
N GLN A 5 -11.78 -10.58 25.88
CA GLN A 5 -10.76 -10.46 24.87
C GLN A 5 -10.91 -9.08 24.21
N GLN A 6 -10.11 -8.11 24.65
CA GLN A 6 -9.94 -6.84 23.93
C GLN A 6 -9.59 -7.16 22.47
N THR A 7 -10.21 -6.45 21.53
CA THR A 7 -9.82 -6.49 20.13
C THR A 7 -9.14 -5.19 19.74
N ASN A 8 -8.42 -5.20 18.63
CA ASN A 8 -7.88 -4.02 17.96
C ASN A 8 -8.46 -3.88 16.55
N ARG A 9 -9.70 -4.34 16.38
CA ARG A 9 -10.39 -4.35 15.10
C ARG A 9 -10.66 -2.91 14.63
N THR A 10 -10.23 -2.64 13.42
CA THR A 10 -10.34 -1.35 12.75
C THR A 10 -11.29 -1.48 11.55
N MET A 11 -12.13 -0.49 11.31
CA MET A 11 -13.02 -0.44 10.15
C MET A 11 -12.49 0.54 9.10
N LEU A 12 -12.31 0.10 7.85
CA LEU A 12 -11.92 0.96 6.75
C LEU A 12 -13.15 1.41 5.96
N PHE A 13 -13.41 2.72 5.95
CA PHE A 13 -14.53 3.34 5.22
C PHE A 13 -14.10 3.74 3.80
N GLU A 14 -13.93 2.74 2.93
CA GLU A 14 -13.48 2.94 1.55
C GLU A 14 -14.07 1.89 0.60
N GLU A 15 -14.17 2.23 -0.68
CA GLU A 15 -14.46 1.31 -1.79
C GLU A 15 -13.15 0.86 -2.45
N ILE A 16 -12.94 -0.45 -2.51
CA ILE A 16 -11.74 -1.08 -3.07
C ILE A 16 -12.05 -1.71 -4.42
N ASN A 17 -13.11 -2.52 -4.49
CA ASN A 17 -13.57 -3.15 -5.71
C ASN A 17 -15.12 -3.22 -5.71
N PRO A 18 -15.80 -2.44 -6.57
CA PRO A 18 -17.26 -2.41 -6.60
C PRO A 18 -17.91 -3.73 -7.04
N GLU A 19 -17.17 -4.64 -7.67
CA GLU A 19 -17.67 -5.96 -8.09
C GLU A 19 -17.69 -6.99 -6.94
N ARG A 20 -17.05 -6.67 -5.80
CA ARG A 20 -17.03 -7.52 -4.61
C ARG A 20 -18.13 -7.10 -3.64
N LEU A 21 -18.56 -8.06 -2.81
CA LEU A 21 -19.57 -7.80 -1.78
C LEU A 21 -19.15 -6.63 -0.88
N ASP A 22 -20.14 -5.86 -0.48
CA ASP A 22 -19.98 -4.71 0.39
C ASP A 22 -20.78 -4.88 1.68
N LEU A 23 -20.50 -4.03 2.67
CA LEU A 23 -21.15 -4.11 3.97
C LEU A 23 -22.68 -3.93 3.87
N LEU A 24 -23.14 -2.99 3.05
CA LEU A 24 -24.57 -2.69 2.93
C LEU A 24 -25.37 -3.84 2.30
N THR A 25 -24.74 -4.56 1.39
CA THR A 25 -25.28 -5.72 0.68
C THR A 25 -25.37 -6.92 1.63
N LEU A 26 -24.31 -7.19 2.40
CA LEU A 26 -24.28 -8.31 3.36
C LEU A 26 -25.23 -8.10 4.56
N VAL A 27 -25.33 -6.85 5.04
CA VAL A 27 -26.27 -6.48 6.12
C VAL A 27 -27.73 -6.58 5.64
N GLY A 28 -28.01 -6.19 4.39
CA GLY A 28 -29.35 -6.26 3.80
C GLY A 28 -30.33 -5.24 4.38
N ASP A 29 -31.63 -5.53 4.31
CA ASP A 29 -32.68 -4.64 4.85
C ASP A 29 -32.77 -4.77 6.38
N THR A 30 -32.71 -3.64 7.08
CA THR A 30 -32.71 -3.56 8.54
C THR A 30 -33.96 -2.89 9.11
N LYS A 31 -35.02 -2.70 8.31
CA LYS A 31 -36.28 -2.15 8.80
C LYS A 31 -36.84 -2.96 9.97
N GLY A 32 -36.89 -2.33 11.14
CA GLY A 32 -37.39 -2.92 12.37
C GLY A 32 -36.41 -3.86 13.08
N LEU A 33 -35.15 -3.95 12.62
CA LEU A 33 -34.09 -4.71 13.26
C LEU A 33 -33.15 -3.78 14.04
N ASN A 34 -32.88 -4.13 15.30
CA ASN A 34 -31.90 -3.42 16.14
C ASN A 34 -30.53 -4.12 16.15
N SER A 35 -30.47 -5.39 15.74
CA SER A 35 -29.23 -6.17 15.64
C SER A 35 -29.34 -7.30 14.61
N LEU A 36 -28.20 -7.81 14.18
CA LEU A 36 -28.01 -8.94 13.28
C LEU A 36 -27.74 -10.22 14.10
N ASN A 37 -28.10 -11.36 13.54
CA ASN A 37 -27.79 -12.66 14.11
C ASN A 37 -26.31 -13.03 13.90
N ASP A 38 -25.83 -14.01 14.65
CA ASP A 38 -24.40 -14.37 14.65
C ASP A 38 -23.96 -14.99 13.31
N ASP A 39 -24.85 -15.68 12.58
CA ASP A 39 -24.59 -16.20 11.24
C ASP A 39 -24.27 -15.07 10.25
N LYS A 40 -25.02 -13.96 10.30
CA LYS A 40 -24.75 -12.78 9.47
C LYS A 40 -23.44 -12.10 9.84
N ILE A 41 -23.12 -12.01 11.14
CA ILE A 41 -21.82 -11.47 11.57
C ILE A 41 -20.68 -12.34 11.06
N LYS A 42 -20.84 -13.66 11.07
CA LYS A 42 -19.86 -14.60 10.54
C LYS A 42 -19.69 -14.42 9.02
N GLU A 43 -20.77 -14.34 8.27
CA GLU A 43 -20.75 -14.09 6.81
C GLU A 43 -20.06 -12.75 6.48
N ILE A 44 -20.34 -11.70 7.26
CA ILE A 44 -19.67 -10.40 7.12
C ILE A 44 -18.16 -10.53 7.37
N ASN A 45 -17.76 -11.23 8.43
CA ASN A 45 -16.34 -11.42 8.73
C ASN A 45 -15.64 -12.27 7.66
N GLU A 46 -16.28 -13.32 7.15
CA GLU A 46 -15.75 -14.18 6.10
C GLU A 46 -15.43 -13.38 4.83
N ASN A 47 -16.28 -12.43 4.45
CA ASN A 47 -16.11 -11.63 3.22
C ASN A 47 -15.31 -10.33 3.41
N LEU A 48 -15.43 -9.65 4.57
CA LEU A 48 -14.96 -8.27 4.72
C LEU A 48 -13.87 -8.06 5.77
N LEU A 49 -13.67 -9.00 6.71
CA LEU A 49 -12.63 -8.91 7.74
C LEU A 49 -11.35 -9.56 7.22
N VAL A 50 -10.22 -8.86 7.36
CA VAL A 50 -8.90 -9.33 6.94
C VAL A 50 -7.88 -9.17 8.07
N SER A 51 -6.89 -10.04 8.10
CA SER A 51 -5.83 -10.08 9.12
C SER A 51 -4.42 -9.87 8.54
N SER A 52 -4.30 -9.79 7.22
CA SER A 52 -3.08 -9.47 6.50
C SER A 52 -3.39 -8.74 5.18
N PHE A 53 -2.35 -8.15 4.58
CA PHE A 53 -2.46 -7.55 3.25
C PHE A 53 -2.74 -8.60 2.16
N ASP A 54 -2.21 -9.82 2.30
CA ASP A 54 -2.42 -10.89 1.32
C ASP A 54 -3.88 -11.37 1.33
N GLU A 55 -4.44 -11.60 2.52
CA GLU A 55 -5.86 -11.95 2.68
C GLU A 55 -6.76 -10.85 2.10
N PHE A 56 -6.33 -9.58 2.21
CA PHE A 56 -7.03 -8.45 1.61
C PHE A 56 -6.99 -8.47 0.09
N LEU A 57 -5.85 -8.75 -0.54
CA LEU A 57 -5.75 -8.89 -1.99
C LEU A 57 -6.63 -10.04 -2.49
N ASP A 58 -6.67 -11.17 -1.77
CA ASP A 58 -7.46 -12.33 -2.14
C ASP A 58 -8.98 -12.05 -2.06
N LYS A 59 -9.44 -11.42 -0.97
CA LYS A 59 -10.87 -11.15 -0.75
C LYS A 59 -11.41 -10.05 -1.67
N PHE A 60 -10.67 -8.96 -1.84
CA PHE A 60 -11.15 -7.80 -2.61
C PHE A 60 -10.73 -7.82 -4.08
N ALA A 61 -9.72 -8.59 -4.46
CA ALA A 61 -9.23 -8.76 -5.83
C ALA A 61 -9.24 -7.43 -6.63
N PRO A 62 -8.52 -6.40 -6.17
CA PRO A 62 -8.53 -5.07 -6.80
C PRO A 62 -8.14 -5.19 -8.28
N THR A 63 -8.95 -4.62 -9.17
CA THR A 63 -8.83 -4.86 -10.62
C THR A 63 -9.01 -3.55 -11.39
N VAL A 64 -8.21 -3.38 -12.45
CA VAL A 64 -8.39 -2.32 -13.44
C VAL A 64 -8.88 -2.95 -14.73
N TYR A 65 -9.87 -2.34 -15.36
CA TYR A 65 -10.40 -2.80 -16.64
C TYR A 65 -9.78 -2.01 -17.78
N SER A 66 -9.41 -2.68 -18.86
CA SER A 66 -8.90 -2.04 -20.06
C SER A 66 -9.66 -2.51 -21.30
N PHE A 67 -9.84 -1.59 -22.26
CA PHE A 67 -10.52 -1.86 -23.53
C PHE A 67 -10.02 -0.89 -24.60
N TYR A 68 -10.09 -1.30 -25.87
CA TYR A 68 -9.63 -0.47 -26.98
C TYR A 68 -10.76 0.38 -27.56
N ASN A 69 -10.52 1.69 -27.68
CA ASN A 69 -11.44 2.62 -28.33
C ASN A 69 -10.99 2.90 -29.76
N ALA A 70 -11.69 2.31 -30.74
CA ALA A 70 -11.37 2.44 -32.15
C ALA A 70 -11.51 3.88 -32.70
N ASN A 71 -12.35 4.72 -32.08
CA ASN A 71 -12.61 6.08 -32.58
C ASN A 71 -11.44 7.04 -32.33
N ASN A 72 -10.75 6.88 -31.21
CA ASN A 72 -9.59 7.70 -30.85
C ASN A 72 -8.26 6.92 -30.92
N GLN A 73 -8.31 5.64 -31.30
CA GLN A 73 -7.17 4.72 -31.40
C GLN A 73 -6.36 4.61 -30.10
N LYS A 74 -7.05 4.52 -28.96
CA LYS A 74 -6.42 4.45 -27.63
C LYS A 74 -6.95 3.30 -26.80
N VAL A 75 -6.06 2.77 -25.96
CA VAL A 75 -6.46 1.92 -24.83
C VAL A 75 -7.04 2.82 -23.75
N MET A 76 -8.23 2.48 -23.30
CA MET A 76 -8.91 3.13 -22.20
C MET A 76 -8.78 2.26 -20.95
N TYR A 77 -8.63 2.89 -19.79
CA TYR A 77 -8.57 2.21 -18.51
C TYR A 77 -9.67 2.76 -17.59
N THR A 78 -10.31 1.88 -16.82
CA THR A 78 -11.32 2.26 -15.83
C THR A 78 -11.19 1.41 -14.56
N LEU A 79 -11.55 1.99 -13.41
CA LEU A 79 -11.63 1.24 -12.13
C LEU A 79 -12.94 0.47 -12.00
N ASN A 80 -14.00 0.93 -12.66
CA ASN A 80 -15.29 0.26 -12.69
C ASN A 80 -15.41 -0.53 -13.99
N LYS A 81 -16.02 -1.72 -13.90
CA LYS A 81 -16.29 -2.55 -15.07
C LYS A 81 -17.29 -1.82 -15.99
N PRO A 82 -16.98 -1.62 -17.28
CA PRO A 82 -17.92 -1.01 -18.21
C PRO A 82 -19.13 -1.93 -18.48
N GLU A 83 -20.32 -1.56 -18.01
CA GLU A 83 -21.55 -2.36 -18.19
C GLU A 83 -22.04 -2.43 -19.65
N THR A 84 -21.63 -1.49 -20.49
CA THR A 84 -22.13 -1.37 -21.87
C THR A 84 -21.32 -2.16 -22.89
N LEU A 85 -20.21 -2.76 -22.49
CA LEU A 85 -19.31 -3.52 -23.36
C LEU A 85 -19.44 -5.02 -23.07
N PRO A 86 -19.40 -5.88 -24.12
CA PRO A 86 -19.27 -7.32 -23.92
C PRO A 86 -17.98 -7.68 -23.17
N ASP A 87 -18.04 -8.69 -22.30
CA ASP A 87 -16.90 -9.15 -21.48
C ASP A 87 -15.69 -9.54 -22.33
N GLU A 88 -15.92 -10.10 -23.53
CA GLU A 88 -14.86 -10.50 -24.49
C GLU A 88 -13.98 -9.31 -24.96
N LEU A 89 -14.47 -8.07 -24.84
CA LEU A 89 -13.75 -6.86 -25.23
C LEU A 89 -13.09 -6.14 -24.05
N ILE A 90 -13.25 -6.66 -22.84
CA ILE A 90 -12.72 -6.10 -21.60
C ILE A 90 -11.60 -7.00 -21.10
N THR A 91 -10.40 -6.44 -20.96
CA THR A 91 -9.29 -7.12 -20.31
C THR A 91 -9.20 -6.68 -18.85
N GLU A 92 -9.31 -7.64 -17.94
CA GLU A 92 -9.12 -7.44 -16.50
C GLU A 92 -7.63 -7.44 -16.16
N ILE A 93 -7.18 -6.45 -15.43
CA ILE A 93 -5.79 -6.29 -14.97
C ILE A 93 -5.81 -6.35 -13.43
N PRO A 94 -5.53 -7.51 -12.83
CA PRO A 94 -5.43 -7.65 -11.39
C PRO A 94 -4.28 -6.80 -10.82
N ILE A 95 -4.56 -6.06 -9.76
CA ILE A 95 -3.57 -5.27 -9.02
C ILE A 95 -3.15 -6.03 -7.76
N ASN A 96 -2.48 -7.15 -7.96
CA ASN A 96 -1.98 -8.04 -6.91
C ASN A 96 -0.45 -7.92 -6.77
N GLN A 97 0.15 -8.79 -5.96
CA GLN A 97 1.61 -8.81 -5.76
C GLN A 97 2.39 -9.07 -7.05
N SER A 98 1.79 -9.61 -8.11
CA SER A 98 2.44 -9.87 -9.40
C SER A 98 2.54 -8.62 -10.29
N ASN A 99 1.75 -7.58 -10.02
CA ASN A 99 1.72 -6.34 -10.81
C ASN A 99 3.02 -5.53 -10.69
N ASP A 100 3.66 -5.22 -11.82
CA ASP A 100 4.97 -4.54 -11.87
C ASP A 100 4.97 -3.15 -11.20
N PHE A 101 3.90 -2.38 -11.38
CA PHE A 101 3.83 -1.04 -10.80
C PHE A 101 3.72 -1.12 -9.27
N LEU A 102 2.89 -2.04 -8.75
CA LEU A 102 2.78 -2.26 -7.31
C LEU A 102 4.08 -2.84 -6.72
N LYS A 103 4.71 -3.82 -7.39
CA LYS A 103 6.01 -4.39 -7.01
C LYS A 103 7.10 -3.32 -6.94
N MET A 104 7.17 -2.44 -7.93
CA MET A 104 8.12 -1.32 -7.94
C MET A 104 7.92 -0.43 -6.72
N LEU A 105 6.68 -0.08 -6.38
CA LEU A 105 6.38 0.76 -5.22
C LEU A 105 6.75 0.08 -3.90
N PHE A 106 6.49 -1.22 -3.75
CA PHE A 106 6.94 -1.98 -2.57
C PHE A 106 8.47 -2.02 -2.49
N THR A 107 9.15 -2.31 -3.60
CA THR A 107 10.61 -2.33 -3.68
C THR A 107 11.20 -0.98 -3.31
N LEU A 108 10.57 0.12 -3.74
CA LEU A 108 10.97 1.47 -3.39
C LEU A 108 10.84 1.72 -1.88
N ILE A 109 9.68 1.40 -1.29
CA ILE A 109 9.46 1.54 0.15
C ILE A 109 10.47 0.72 0.95
N ASP A 110 10.68 -0.54 0.59
CA ASP A 110 11.58 -1.44 1.30
C ASP A 110 13.05 -1.05 1.13
N THR A 111 13.46 -0.62 -0.06
CA THR A 111 14.82 -0.10 -0.32
C THR A 111 15.06 1.17 0.50
N LYS A 112 14.08 2.09 0.54
CA LYS A 112 14.18 3.31 1.33
C LYS A 112 14.20 3.01 2.83
N ARG A 113 13.39 2.04 3.30
CA ARG A 113 13.39 1.53 4.67
C ARG A 113 14.76 0.97 5.05
N ALA A 114 15.38 0.17 4.18
CA ALA A 114 16.70 -0.42 4.40
C ALA A 114 17.83 0.61 4.43
N GLN A 115 17.76 1.64 3.56
CA GLN A 115 18.76 2.71 3.52
C GLN A 115 18.58 3.74 4.64
N GLY A 116 17.35 3.97 5.09
CA GLY A 116 17.05 4.94 6.15
C GLY A 116 17.35 6.40 5.78
N ILE A 117 17.38 6.73 4.48
CA ILE A 117 17.71 8.07 3.97
C ILE A 117 16.48 8.90 3.59
N ALA A 118 16.63 10.22 3.63
CA ALA A 118 15.59 11.18 3.28
C ALA A 118 15.28 11.20 1.78
N ASN A 119 14.13 11.77 1.40
CA ASN A 119 13.70 11.87 -0.01
C ASN A 119 14.71 12.65 -0.86
N VAL A 120 15.38 13.66 -0.30
CA VAL A 120 16.35 14.48 -1.04
C VAL A 120 17.56 13.66 -1.49
N ASP A 121 18.01 12.72 -0.66
CA ASP A 121 19.21 11.92 -0.91
C ASP A 121 18.91 10.59 -1.65
N PHE A 122 17.65 10.17 -1.67
CA PHE A 122 17.23 8.95 -2.34
C PHE A 122 17.23 9.08 -3.87
N LYS A 123 17.78 8.06 -4.55
CA LYS A 123 17.88 7.97 -6.01
C LYS A 123 16.69 7.22 -6.60
N PHE A 124 15.58 7.93 -6.78
CA PHE A 124 14.34 7.37 -7.33
C PHE A 124 14.51 6.81 -8.75
N GLU A 125 15.26 7.51 -9.61
CA GLU A 125 15.42 7.20 -11.03
C GLU A 125 15.77 5.73 -11.29
N ASN A 126 16.70 5.16 -10.53
CA ASN A 126 17.17 3.78 -10.69
C ASN A 126 16.06 2.72 -10.47
N LEU A 127 15.10 2.99 -9.58
CA LEU A 127 14.01 2.05 -9.28
C LEU A 127 12.78 2.30 -10.14
N LEU A 128 12.57 3.55 -10.57
CA LEU A 128 11.48 3.88 -11.48
C LEU A 128 11.64 3.23 -12.86
N ASP A 129 12.88 2.95 -13.28
CA ASP A 129 13.18 2.23 -14.51
C ASP A 129 12.65 0.78 -14.52
N MET A 130 12.12 0.25 -13.40
CA MET A 130 11.54 -1.09 -13.34
C MET A 130 10.34 -1.30 -14.27
N ILE A 131 9.65 -0.24 -14.66
CA ILE A 131 8.51 -0.31 -15.61
C ILE A 131 8.91 0.08 -17.05
N SER A 132 10.22 0.25 -17.32
CA SER A 132 10.73 0.51 -18.66
C SER A 132 10.71 -0.76 -19.52
N PRO A 133 10.56 -0.66 -20.86
CA PRO A 133 10.63 -1.82 -21.75
C PRO A 133 11.91 -2.64 -21.58
N LYS A 134 13.03 -1.96 -21.36
CA LYS A 134 14.33 -2.60 -21.13
C LYS A 134 14.31 -3.53 -19.91
N LYS A 135 13.70 -3.11 -18.80
CA LYS A 135 13.64 -3.96 -17.60
C LYS A 135 12.80 -5.20 -17.85
N VAL A 136 11.64 -5.05 -18.48
CA VAL A 136 10.76 -6.17 -18.86
C VAL A 136 11.56 -7.22 -19.66
N MET A 137 12.39 -6.77 -20.61
CA MET A 137 13.28 -7.68 -21.34
C MET A 137 14.37 -8.33 -20.52
N GLU A 138 14.96 -7.63 -19.55
CA GLU A 138 15.97 -8.24 -18.66
C GLU A 138 15.36 -9.38 -17.84
N ASP A 139 14.14 -9.18 -17.34
CA ASP A 139 13.41 -10.20 -16.59
C ASP A 139 13.07 -11.39 -17.49
N ILE A 140 12.61 -11.14 -18.72
CA ILE A 140 12.32 -12.20 -19.70
C ILE A 140 13.59 -12.94 -20.15
N LYS A 141 14.73 -12.25 -20.29
CA LYS A 141 16.03 -12.91 -20.55
C LYS A 141 16.40 -13.85 -19.40
N GLN A 142 16.03 -13.53 -18.16
CA GLN A 142 16.26 -14.40 -17.02
C GLN A 142 15.31 -15.61 -17.07
N THR A 143 14.01 -15.40 -17.25
CA THR A 143 13.02 -16.47 -17.44
C THR A 143 13.45 -17.42 -18.57
N ARG A 144 13.87 -16.87 -19.71
CA ARG A 144 14.43 -17.63 -20.82
C ARG A 144 15.57 -18.55 -20.39
N LYS A 145 16.57 -18.03 -19.65
CA LYS A 145 17.71 -18.85 -19.20
C LYS A 145 17.24 -20.00 -18.32
N GLU A 146 16.25 -19.76 -17.48
CA GLU A 146 15.67 -20.77 -16.59
C GLU A 146 14.90 -21.83 -17.38
N ILE A 147 14.12 -21.43 -18.39
CA ILE A 147 13.40 -22.35 -19.28
C ILE A 147 14.41 -23.21 -20.05
N GLN A 148 15.40 -22.58 -20.69
CA GLN A 148 16.45 -23.29 -21.45
C GLN A 148 17.23 -24.27 -20.56
N TYR A 149 17.58 -23.87 -19.34
CA TYR A 149 18.27 -24.75 -18.39
C TYR A 149 17.40 -25.93 -17.93
N THR A 150 16.12 -25.67 -17.62
CA THR A 150 15.19 -26.69 -17.15
C THR A 150 14.83 -27.66 -18.28
N TYR A 151 14.59 -27.15 -19.49
CA TYR A 151 14.36 -27.95 -20.68
C TYR A 151 15.58 -28.80 -21.06
N GLY A 152 16.79 -28.23 -21.03
CA GLY A 152 18.00 -29.01 -21.31
C GLY A 152 18.20 -30.18 -20.34
N LYS A 153 17.75 -30.05 -19.08
CA LYS A 153 17.72 -31.19 -18.15
C LYS A 153 16.60 -32.17 -18.47
N TYR A 154 15.41 -31.67 -18.77
CA TYR A 154 14.25 -32.48 -19.14
C TYR A 154 14.54 -33.37 -20.36
N ASP A 155 15.12 -32.78 -21.42
CA ASP A 155 15.45 -33.49 -22.67
C ASP A 155 16.55 -34.54 -22.49
N SER A 156 17.44 -34.34 -21.50
CA SER A 156 18.54 -35.28 -21.21
C SER A 156 18.12 -36.54 -20.43
N LEU A 157 16.86 -36.62 -19.98
CA LEU A 157 16.34 -37.75 -19.19
C LEU A 157 15.47 -38.69 -20.04
N ASP A 158 15.41 -39.96 -19.64
CA ASP A 158 14.53 -40.97 -20.25
C ASP A 158 13.06 -40.73 -19.90
N ASP A 159 12.15 -41.09 -20.82
CA ASP A 159 10.70 -40.84 -20.71
C ASP A 159 10.02 -41.54 -19.51
N GLU A 160 10.61 -42.62 -19.00
CA GLU A 160 10.11 -43.35 -17.82
C GLU A 160 10.70 -42.85 -16.49
N ASP A 161 11.57 -41.84 -16.49
CA ASP A 161 12.19 -41.28 -15.27
C ASP A 161 11.20 -40.36 -14.53
N PRO A 162 10.85 -40.64 -13.25
CA PRO A 162 10.03 -39.74 -12.43
C PRO A 162 10.58 -38.31 -12.33
N LEU A 163 11.91 -38.12 -12.38
CA LEU A 163 12.52 -36.79 -12.37
C LEU A 163 12.24 -35.99 -13.64
N LYS A 164 12.03 -36.67 -14.78
CA LYS A 164 11.62 -36.01 -16.02
C LYS A 164 10.20 -35.49 -15.90
N LEU A 165 9.31 -36.26 -15.26
CA LEU A 165 7.94 -35.82 -14.97
C LEU A 165 7.92 -34.61 -14.03
N ASP A 166 8.70 -34.63 -12.94
CA ASP A 166 8.82 -33.48 -12.02
C ASP A 166 9.35 -32.22 -12.73
N LEU A 167 10.32 -32.38 -13.64
CA LEU A 167 10.82 -31.27 -14.46
C LEU A 167 9.80 -30.81 -15.51
N GLY A 168 8.98 -31.73 -16.03
CA GLY A 168 7.86 -31.44 -16.92
C GLY A 168 6.79 -30.59 -16.25
N ASP A 169 6.37 -30.94 -15.03
CA ASP A 169 5.45 -30.13 -14.23
C ASP A 169 6.00 -28.71 -14.03
N LYS A 170 7.29 -28.60 -13.70
CA LYS A 170 7.95 -27.31 -13.56
C LYS A 170 8.01 -26.52 -14.87
N LEU A 171 8.27 -27.18 -16.00
CA LEU A 171 8.25 -26.52 -17.31
C LEU A 171 6.85 -26.05 -17.67
N ASN A 172 5.81 -26.84 -17.39
CA ASN A 172 4.42 -26.44 -17.60
C ASN A 172 4.09 -25.17 -16.80
N ASP A 173 4.47 -25.10 -15.52
CA ASP A 173 4.29 -23.88 -14.72
C ASP A 173 4.98 -22.66 -15.34
N MET A 174 6.20 -22.84 -15.89
CA MET A 174 6.97 -21.77 -16.52
C MET A 174 6.39 -21.34 -17.88
N PHE A 175 5.87 -22.27 -18.67
CA PHE A 175 5.18 -21.99 -19.93
C PHE A 175 3.85 -21.29 -19.67
N GLU A 176 3.07 -21.75 -18.68
CA GLU A 176 1.83 -21.10 -18.25
C GLU A 176 2.07 -19.64 -17.81
N GLU A 177 3.15 -19.37 -17.07
CA GLU A 177 3.52 -18.00 -16.70
C GLU A 177 3.90 -17.14 -17.92
N ALA A 178 4.58 -17.73 -18.91
CA ALA A 178 4.94 -17.04 -20.14
C ALA A 178 3.72 -16.76 -21.03
N SER A 179 2.81 -17.74 -21.15
CA SER A 179 1.67 -17.74 -22.08
C SER A 179 0.54 -16.79 -21.66
N GLN A 180 0.40 -16.51 -20.36
CA GLN A 180 -0.54 -15.52 -19.79
C GLN A 180 -0.48 -14.15 -20.48
N ASN A 181 0.67 -13.82 -21.09
CA ASN A 181 0.90 -12.53 -21.73
C ASN A 181 0.75 -12.55 -23.26
N TYR A 182 0.67 -13.72 -23.91
CA TYR A 182 0.64 -13.86 -25.38
C TYR A 182 -0.55 -13.14 -26.00
N ASN A 183 -1.71 -13.23 -25.35
CA ASN A 183 -2.96 -12.67 -25.85
C ASN A 183 -3.08 -11.17 -25.54
N ASN A 184 -2.17 -10.61 -24.73
CA ASN A 184 -2.19 -9.22 -24.31
C ASN A 184 -1.17 -8.39 -25.10
N ILE A 185 -1.66 -7.67 -26.12
CA ILE A 185 -0.85 -6.77 -26.96
C ILE A 185 -0.04 -5.77 -26.12
N MET A 186 -0.55 -5.33 -24.96
CA MET A 186 0.18 -4.39 -24.08
C MET A 186 1.36 -5.04 -23.38
N ALA A 187 1.28 -6.34 -23.05
CA ALA A 187 2.37 -7.12 -22.48
C ALA A 187 3.42 -7.48 -23.54
N MET A 188 2.99 -7.67 -24.79
CA MET A 188 3.85 -7.94 -25.95
C MET A 188 4.57 -6.68 -26.49
N LEU A 189 4.06 -5.48 -26.21
CA LEU A 189 4.62 -4.25 -26.78
C LEU A 189 6.06 -3.95 -26.33
N PRO A 190 6.43 -4.10 -25.03
CA PRO A 190 7.84 -4.05 -24.61
C PRO A 190 8.74 -5.01 -25.38
N LEU A 191 8.26 -6.24 -25.63
CA LEU A 191 8.99 -7.26 -26.37
C LEU A 191 9.24 -6.82 -27.81
N ALA A 192 8.20 -6.34 -28.48
CA ALA A 192 8.31 -5.86 -29.85
C ALA A 192 9.29 -4.69 -29.98
N ILE A 193 9.24 -3.73 -29.05
CA ILE A 193 10.15 -2.58 -29.03
C ILE A 193 11.61 -3.05 -28.94
N GLU A 194 11.91 -3.96 -28.03
CA GLU A 194 13.29 -4.42 -27.80
C GLU A 194 13.78 -5.45 -28.82
N ASP A 195 12.90 -6.29 -29.40
CA ASP A 195 13.21 -7.15 -30.55
C ASP A 195 13.64 -6.30 -31.75
N ILE A 196 12.82 -5.30 -32.12
CA ILE A 196 13.13 -4.39 -33.23
C ILE A 196 14.45 -3.68 -32.98
N LYS A 197 14.64 -3.15 -31.76
CA LYS A 197 15.88 -2.46 -31.38
C LYS A 197 17.10 -3.37 -31.47
N THR A 198 17.00 -4.59 -30.97
CA THR A 198 18.10 -5.56 -31.00
C THR A 198 18.46 -5.92 -32.45
N ARG A 199 17.46 -6.18 -33.30
CA ARG A 199 17.68 -6.48 -34.73
C ARG A 199 18.33 -5.31 -35.48
N LEU A 200 17.84 -4.10 -35.26
CA LEU A 200 18.35 -2.90 -35.92
C LEU A 200 19.78 -2.55 -35.50
N LEU A 201 20.11 -2.72 -34.21
CA LEU A 201 21.45 -2.43 -33.69
C LEU A 201 22.47 -3.53 -34.03
N LEU A 202 22.07 -4.81 -34.01
CA LEU A 202 22.96 -5.91 -34.41
C LEU A 202 23.20 -5.94 -35.93
N GLY A 203 22.17 -5.64 -36.75
CA GLY A 203 22.33 -5.52 -38.20
C GLY A 203 23.16 -4.31 -38.64
N ALA A 204 23.32 -3.30 -37.76
CA ALA A 204 24.19 -2.16 -38.03
C ALA A 204 25.69 -2.51 -37.91
N ASP A 205 26.08 -3.43 -37.02
CA ASP A 205 27.49 -3.83 -36.82
C ASP A 205 28.08 -4.58 -38.03
N ASP A 206 27.26 -5.31 -38.79
CA ASP A 206 27.69 -5.97 -40.04
C ASP A 206 27.84 -4.99 -41.21
N SER A 207 27.21 -3.82 -41.13
CA SER A 207 27.26 -2.79 -42.18
C SER A 207 28.35 -1.72 -41.96
N ALA A 208 28.98 -1.68 -40.78
CA ALA A 208 29.89 -0.62 -40.36
C ALA A 208 31.33 -1.07 -40.03
N SER A 209 31.74 -2.29 -40.39
CA SER A 209 33.11 -2.77 -40.17
C SER A 209 33.94 -2.80 -41.46
N GLY A 210 34.42 -1.62 -41.88
CA GLY A 210 35.66 -1.50 -42.64
C GLY A 210 36.90 -1.74 -41.77
N ASN A 211 36.94 -2.82 -41.00
CA ASN A 211 38.06 -3.15 -40.11
C ASN A 211 38.85 -4.33 -40.65
N ASP A 212 40.12 -4.09 -40.96
CA ASP A 212 41.14 -5.15 -41.02
C ASP A 212 41.03 -6.02 -39.75
N PRO A 213 41.05 -7.35 -39.88
CA PRO A 213 40.86 -8.25 -38.74
C PRO A 213 41.93 -8.01 -37.69
N PHE A 214 41.50 -7.82 -36.44
CA PHE A 214 42.38 -7.72 -35.28
C PHE A 214 43.19 -9.02 -35.12
N GLN A 215 44.49 -8.98 -35.46
CA GLN A 215 45.43 -10.10 -35.30
C GLN A 215 46.24 -9.92 -34.01
N ALA A 216 45.96 -10.73 -32.99
CA ALA A 216 46.78 -10.81 -31.79
C ALA A 216 48.04 -11.66 -32.06
N GLY A 217 49.23 -11.06 -31.94
CA GLY A 217 50.52 -11.75 -32.09
C GLY A 217 51.23 -11.94 -30.75
N VAL A 218 51.94 -13.06 -30.58
CA VAL A 218 52.79 -13.30 -29.41
C VAL A 218 54.24 -12.97 -29.78
N LEU A 219 54.89 -12.15 -28.93
CA LEU A 219 56.30 -11.77 -29.09
C LEU A 219 57.20 -12.92 -28.65
N SER A 220 58.02 -13.43 -29.55
CA SER A 220 59.04 -14.46 -29.28
C SER A 220 60.41 -14.00 -29.77
N LEU A 221 61.49 -14.36 -29.07
CA LEU A 221 62.85 -14.16 -29.56
C LEU A 221 63.31 -15.37 -30.38
N GLY A 222 63.87 -15.11 -31.57
CA GLY A 222 64.52 -16.14 -32.39
C GLY A 222 65.91 -16.49 -31.88
N GLU A 223 66.48 -17.60 -32.37
CA GLU A 223 67.74 -18.20 -31.88
C GLU A 223 68.99 -17.29 -31.93
N ASN A 224 68.92 -16.14 -32.62
CA ASN A 224 69.99 -15.14 -32.68
C ASN A 224 69.71 -13.85 -31.88
N GLY A 225 68.63 -13.79 -31.10
CA GLY A 225 68.31 -12.64 -30.24
C GLY A 225 67.40 -11.56 -30.85
N GLU A 226 66.83 -11.77 -32.03
CA GLU A 226 65.88 -10.84 -32.66
C GLU A 226 64.42 -11.16 -32.27
N LEU A 227 63.64 -10.12 -31.96
CA LEU A 227 62.19 -10.21 -31.69
C LEU A 227 61.41 -10.47 -32.98
N LYS A 228 60.72 -11.61 -33.05
CA LYS A 228 59.74 -11.93 -34.10
C LYS A 228 58.34 -12.08 -33.49
N VAL A 229 57.37 -11.41 -34.10
CA VAL A 229 55.94 -11.61 -33.83
C VAL A 229 55.51 -12.85 -34.59
N LEU A 230 55.14 -13.91 -33.87
CA LEU A 230 54.50 -15.08 -34.46
C LEU A 230 53.00 -14.94 -34.26
N GLU A 231 52.24 -15.22 -35.32
CA GLU A 231 50.80 -15.44 -35.24
C GLU A 231 50.58 -16.54 -34.20
N ALA A 232 49.79 -16.24 -33.15
CA ALA A 232 49.44 -17.26 -32.18
C ALA A 232 48.76 -18.42 -32.95
N PRO A 233 49.14 -19.70 -32.71
CA PRO A 233 48.31 -20.78 -33.20
C PRO A 233 46.92 -20.49 -32.67
N LYS A 234 45.90 -20.56 -33.54
CA LYS A 234 44.50 -20.50 -33.12
C LYS A 234 44.31 -21.56 -32.05
N LYS A 235 44.47 -21.19 -30.79
CA LYS A 235 43.75 -21.85 -29.72
C LYS A 235 42.32 -21.63 -30.14
N GLU A 236 41.58 -22.72 -30.24
CA GLU A 236 40.15 -22.67 -30.07
C GLU A 236 39.94 -21.82 -28.82
N GLU A 237 39.70 -20.53 -29.03
CA GLU A 237 38.99 -19.75 -28.07
C GLU A 237 37.72 -20.56 -27.88
N THR A 238 37.55 -21.09 -26.68
CA THR A 238 36.26 -21.21 -26.02
C THR A 238 35.60 -19.82 -26.04
N ALA A 239 35.28 -19.33 -27.24
CA ALA A 239 34.15 -18.49 -27.49
C ALA A 239 32.98 -19.29 -26.95
N LEU A 240 32.32 -18.71 -25.95
CA LEU A 240 30.97 -19.01 -25.49
C LEU A 240 30.36 -20.25 -26.16
N ILE A 241 30.38 -21.35 -25.41
CA ILE A 241 29.55 -22.55 -25.57
C ILE A 241 28.59 -22.39 -26.75
N ALA A 242 28.92 -23.03 -27.87
CA ALA A 242 27.92 -23.40 -28.87
C ALA A 242 26.85 -24.20 -28.11
N ILE A 243 25.77 -23.53 -27.72
CA ILE A 243 24.56 -24.19 -27.25
C ILE A 243 24.07 -24.94 -28.48
N ASP A 244 23.96 -26.26 -28.32
CA ASP A 244 23.56 -27.21 -29.35
C ASP A 244 22.34 -26.67 -30.14
N ASP A 245 22.52 -26.34 -31.42
CA ASP A 245 21.44 -25.81 -32.28
C ASP A 245 20.26 -26.81 -32.38
N ASN A 246 20.47 -28.09 -32.08
CA ASN A 246 19.43 -29.12 -32.02
C ASN A 246 18.55 -29.06 -30.75
N ALA A 247 19.06 -28.57 -29.61
CA ALA A 247 18.30 -28.51 -28.36
C ALA A 247 17.23 -27.39 -28.39
N ASN A 248 17.44 -26.35 -29.19
CA ASN A 248 16.47 -25.27 -29.34
C ASN A 248 15.31 -25.63 -30.28
N ALA A 249 15.45 -26.64 -31.15
CA ALA A 249 14.40 -26.99 -32.11
C ALA A 249 13.11 -27.46 -31.42
N GLY A 250 13.22 -28.36 -30.42
CA GLY A 250 12.06 -28.82 -29.64
C GLY A 250 11.47 -27.73 -28.74
N LEU A 251 12.30 -26.82 -28.23
CA LEU A 251 11.84 -25.67 -27.45
C LEU A 251 11.08 -24.65 -28.34
N ILE A 252 11.55 -24.43 -29.58
CA ILE A 252 10.87 -23.57 -30.58
C ILE A 252 9.49 -24.16 -30.90
N GLU A 253 9.43 -25.45 -31.22
CA GLU A 253 8.16 -26.14 -31.51
C GLU A 253 7.20 -26.05 -30.32
N ALA A 254 7.69 -26.28 -29.09
CA ALA A 254 6.88 -26.15 -27.88
C ALA A 254 6.29 -24.73 -27.70
N PHE A 255 7.03 -23.66 -27.99
CA PHE A 255 6.50 -22.30 -27.92
C PHE A 255 5.55 -21.95 -29.09
N GLU A 256 5.75 -22.55 -30.27
CA GLU A 256 4.83 -22.38 -31.40
C GLU A 256 3.49 -23.06 -31.15
N ASP A 257 3.52 -24.27 -30.59
CA ASP A 257 2.36 -25.07 -30.20
C ASP A 257 1.61 -24.39 -29.04
N ASP A 258 2.33 -23.97 -27.99
CA ASP A 258 1.74 -23.26 -26.85
C ASP A 258 1.05 -21.95 -27.27
N TYR A 259 1.66 -21.17 -28.17
CA TYR A 259 1.00 -19.98 -28.75
C TYR A 259 -0.29 -20.35 -29.49
N ASP A 260 -0.25 -21.42 -30.28
CA ASP A 260 -1.37 -21.87 -31.10
C ASP A 260 -2.54 -22.48 -30.30
N ASP A 261 -2.25 -23.04 -29.14
CA ASP A 261 -3.23 -23.63 -28.24
C ASP A 261 -3.89 -22.57 -27.34
N VAL A 262 -3.17 -21.52 -26.96
CA VAL A 262 -3.64 -20.46 -26.06
C VAL A 262 -4.36 -19.30 -26.80
N ASN A 263 -4.10 -19.11 -28.10
CA ASN A 263 -4.65 -17.98 -28.88
C ASN A 263 -5.77 -18.39 -29.85
N ASP A 264 -6.98 -17.87 -29.62
CA ASP A 264 -8.11 -17.98 -30.56
C ASP A 264 -7.84 -17.23 -31.88
N VAL A 265 -7.15 -16.08 -31.81
CA VAL A 265 -6.80 -15.25 -32.98
C VAL A 265 -5.29 -15.31 -33.21
N LYS A 266 -4.89 -16.15 -34.16
CA LYS A 266 -3.49 -16.42 -34.47
C LYS A 266 -2.87 -15.32 -35.32
N SER A 267 -1.67 -14.88 -34.94
CA SER A 267 -0.86 -13.93 -35.70
C SER A 267 0.56 -14.46 -35.87
N ASP A 268 0.94 -14.72 -37.12
CA ASP A 268 2.29 -15.21 -37.46
C ASP A 268 3.39 -14.25 -36.94
N TYR A 269 3.11 -12.95 -36.95
CA TYR A 269 4.03 -11.96 -36.40
C TYR A 269 4.21 -12.12 -34.89
N VAL A 270 3.12 -12.28 -34.13
CA VAL A 270 3.17 -12.42 -32.66
C VAL A 270 3.80 -13.75 -32.29
N LYS A 271 3.44 -14.84 -32.98
CA LYS A 271 4.11 -16.15 -32.83
C LYS A 271 5.62 -16.00 -33.03
N SER A 272 6.05 -15.38 -34.13
CA SER A 272 7.48 -15.16 -34.39
C SER A 272 8.15 -14.30 -33.33
N LEU A 273 7.45 -13.31 -32.76
CA LEU A 273 7.97 -12.44 -31.71
C LEU A 273 8.17 -13.23 -30.40
N VAL A 274 7.20 -14.06 -30.01
CA VAL A 274 7.29 -14.95 -28.84
C VAL A 274 8.48 -15.89 -28.99
N VAL A 275 8.55 -16.62 -30.10
CA VAL A 275 9.65 -17.55 -30.39
C VAL A 275 10.99 -16.83 -30.38
N ARG A 276 11.14 -15.67 -31.03
CA ARG A 276 12.40 -14.92 -31.01
C ARG A 276 12.78 -14.40 -29.61
N THR A 277 11.78 -14.08 -28.79
CA THR A 277 11.99 -13.57 -27.43
C THR A 277 12.57 -14.65 -26.52
N PHE A 278 11.97 -15.85 -26.54
CA PHE A 278 12.37 -16.97 -25.66
C PHE A 278 13.44 -17.88 -26.28
N CYS A 279 13.52 -17.96 -27.60
CA CYS A 279 14.46 -18.77 -28.38
C CYS A 279 15.13 -17.94 -29.49
N PRO A 280 15.90 -16.90 -29.18
CA PRO A 280 16.57 -16.12 -30.21
C PRO A 280 17.60 -16.99 -30.93
N LEU A 281 17.41 -17.16 -32.23
CA LEU A 281 18.32 -17.86 -33.11
C LEU A 281 19.67 -17.13 -33.11
N THR A 282 20.73 -17.89 -32.86
CA THR A 282 22.10 -17.49 -33.20
C THR A 282 22.21 -17.43 -34.73
N SER A 283 21.96 -16.24 -35.28
CA SER A 283 22.53 -15.77 -36.55
C SER A 283 22.27 -16.61 -37.83
N THR A 284 21.01 -16.83 -38.26
CA THR A 284 20.77 -17.34 -39.65
C THR A 284 19.44 -17.00 -40.33
N MET A 285 18.53 -16.22 -39.75
CA MET A 285 17.36 -15.72 -40.50
C MET A 285 17.48 -14.23 -40.82
N GLU A 286 18.31 -13.93 -41.80
CA GLU A 286 18.25 -12.68 -42.56
C GLU A 286 16.96 -12.67 -43.39
N SER A 287 15.83 -12.32 -42.78
CA SER A 287 14.78 -11.66 -43.55
C SER A 287 15.32 -10.28 -43.93
N THR A 288 15.31 -9.91 -45.21
CA THR A 288 15.62 -8.55 -45.68
C THR A 288 14.86 -7.53 -44.84
N ILE A 289 15.54 -6.88 -43.89
CA ILE A 289 14.93 -5.95 -42.94
C ILE A 289 14.74 -4.61 -43.67
N ASP A 290 13.50 -4.15 -43.78
CA ASP A 290 13.20 -2.78 -44.18
C ASP A 290 13.50 -1.85 -43.00
N ILE A 291 14.74 -1.32 -42.98
CA ILE A 291 15.29 -0.53 -41.88
C ILE A 291 14.41 0.71 -41.62
N ASP A 292 13.97 1.41 -42.66
CA ASP A 292 13.15 2.62 -42.54
C ASP A 292 11.80 2.30 -41.87
N LYS A 293 11.16 1.22 -42.30
CA LYS A 293 9.88 0.77 -41.75
C LYS A 293 10.00 0.31 -40.30
N GLU A 294 11.06 -0.42 -39.96
CA GLU A 294 11.30 -0.90 -38.60
C GLU A 294 11.66 0.24 -37.63
N VAL A 295 12.43 1.23 -38.06
CA VAL A 295 12.66 2.46 -37.30
C VAL A 295 11.33 3.20 -37.05
N GLY A 296 10.45 3.26 -38.05
CA GLY A 296 9.10 3.82 -37.93
C GLY A 296 8.22 3.05 -36.94
N ASN A 297 8.22 1.72 -37.01
CA ASN A 297 7.49 0.83 -36.11
C ASN A 297 7.99 0.98 -34.66
N TYR A 298 9.31 0.95 -34.45
CA TYR A 298 9.93 1.13 -33.13
C TYR A 298 9.46 2.44 -32.47
N ASN A 299 9.57 3.57 -33.18
CA ASN A 299 9.19 4.87 -32.64
C ASN A 299 7.68 4.93 -32.34
N THR A 300 6.85 4.34 -33.20
CA THR A 300 5.39 4.29 -33.01
C THR A 300 5.00 3.43 -31.82
N TYR A 301 5.61 2.25 -31.67
CA TYR A 301 5.36 1.34 -30.55
C TYR A 301 5.81 1.96 -29.23
N LEU A 302 6.97 2.63 -29.22
CA LEU A 302 7.47 3.33 -28.04
C LEU A 302 6.55 4.50 -27.62
N GLU A 303 6.06 5.29 -28.57
CA GLU A 303 5.08 6.36 -28.29
C GLU A 303 3.74 5.82 -27.79
N PHE A 304 3.26 4.71 -28.38
CA PHE A 304 2.05 4.05 -27.95
C PHE A 304 2.19 3.46 -26.54
N TYR A 305 3.31 2.76 -26.25
CA TYR A 305 3.63 2.23 -24.91
C TYR A 305 3.61 3.34 -23.87
N LYS A 306 4.25 4.47 -24.18
CA LYS A 306 4.25 5.65 -23.31
C LYS A 306 2.84 6.15 -23.02
N SER A 307 2.01 6.36 -24.05
CA SER A 307 0.65 6.88 -23.85
C SER A 307 -0.20 5.89 -23.06
N ALA A 308 -0.14 4.60 -23.38
CA ALA A 308 -0.91 3.57 -22.71
C ALA A 308 -0.52 3.43 -21.23
N LYS A 309 0.79 3.44 -20.91
CA LYS A 309 1.27 3.38 -19.53
C LYS A 309 0.95 4.65 -18.74
N ASP A 310 1.02 5.83 -19.36
CA ASP A 310 0.65 7.10 -18.71
C ASP A 310 -0.84 7.12 -18.33
N ASP A 311 -1.72 6.70 -19.24
CA ASP A 311 -3.15 6.60 -19.00
C ASP A 311 -3.50 5.51 -17.95
N PHE A 312 -2.78 4.37 -17.98
CA PHE A 312 -2.90 3.33 -16.95
C PHE A 312 -2.51 3.86 -15.56
N ILE A 313 -1.33 4.47 -15.43
CA ILE A 313 -0.81 4.97 -14.14
C ILE A 313 -1.75 6.01 -13.54
N LYS A 314 -2.28 6.95 -14.34
CA LYS A 314 -3.25 7.95 -13.88
C LYS A 314 -4.54 7.31 -13.37
N THR A 315 -5.01 6.26 -14.05
CA THR A 315 -6.26 5.57 -13.70
C THR A 315 -6.08 4.72 -12.43
N VAL A 316 -4.98 4.00 -12.32
CA VAL A 316 -4.73 3.04 -11.24
C VAL A 316 -4.23 3.71 -9.96
N LYS A 317 -3.65 4.92 -10.05
CA LYS A 317 -3.05 5.63 -8.91
C LYS A 317 -3.97 5.69 -7.68
N PRO A 318 -5.25 6.13 -7.75
CA PRO A 318 -6.10 6.20 -6.56
C PRO A 318 -6.26 4.84 -5.88
N LEU A 319 -6.41 3.76 -6.67
CA LEU A 319 -6.47 2.41 -6.17
C LEU A 319 -5.15 2.01 -5.50
N ILE A 320 -4.01 2.28 -6.13
CA ILE A 320 -2.68 2.00 -5.59
C ILE A 320 -2.45 2.69 -4.24
N GLU A 321 -2.83 3.96 -4.09
CA GLU A 321 -2.68 4.68 -2.82
C GLU A 321 -3.51 4.02 -1.70
N LYS A 322 -4.71 3.50 -2.00
CA LYS A 322 -5.53 2.69 -1.09
C LYS A 322 -4.82 1.38 -0.71
N LEU A 323 -4.30 0.64 -1.70
CA LEU A 323 -3.58 -0.62 -1.47
C LEU A 323 -2.34 -0.40 -0.60
N LEU A 324 -1.56 0.65 -0.88
CA LEU A 324 -0.40 1.02 -0.08
C LEU A 324 -0.82 1.41 1.35
N GLY A 325 -1.93 2.12 1.52
CA GLY A 325 -2.52 2.41 2.83
C GLY A 325 -2.82 1.15 3.63
N VAL A 326 -3.54 0.19 3.03
CA VAL A 326 -3.87 -1.09 3.69
C VAL A 326 -2.61 -1.90 4.02
N LYS A 327 -1.66 -1.99 3.09
CA LYS A 327 -0.37 -2.64 3.37
C LYS A 327 0.33 -1.96 4.55
N MET A 328 0.42 -0.63 4.53
CA MET A 328 1.08 0.11 5.61
C MET A 328 0.38 -0.03 6.94
N PHE A 329 -0.96 -0.15 6.98
CA PHE A 329 -1.69 -0.46 8.21
C PHE A 329 -1.20 -1.76 8.85
N PHE A 330 -1.10 -2.85 8.08
CA PHE A 330 -0.63 -4.15 8.58
C PHE A 330 0.87 -4.16 8.87
N ASP A 331 1.68 -3.47 8.06
CA ASP A 331 3.12 -3.36 8.26
C ASP A 331 3.46 -2.72 9.62
N GLN A 332 2.59 -1.93 10.26
CA GLN A 332 2.92 -1.36 11.58
C GLN A 332 3.08 -2.42 12.67
N TYR A 333 2.53 -3.63 12.48
CA TYR A 333 2.70 -4.74 13.41
C TYR A 333 3.94 -5.58 13.06
N GLN A 334 5.07 -5.23 13.67
CA GLN A 334 6.36 -5.89 13.45
C GLN A 334 6.74 -6.94 14.53
N ALA A 335 5.81 -7.28 15.42
CA ALA A 335 6.09 -8.23 16.49
C ALA A 335 6.27 -9.66 15.96
N LYS A 336 7.32 -10.34 16.41
CA LYS A 336 7.65 -11.72 15.98
C LYS A 336 6.67 -12.74 16.53
N ASN A 337 6.32 -12.58 17.80
CA ASN A 337 5.34 -13.43 18.47
C ASN A 337 3.94 -12.95 18.11
N LYS A 338 3.17 -13.82 17.45
CA LYS A 338 1.79 -13.51 17.06
C LYS A 338 0.92 -13.44 18.32
N GLY A 339 0.60 -12.24 18.76
CA GLY A 339 -0.39 -11.95 19.81
C GLY A 339 -1.71 -11.48 19.20
N MET A 340 -2.26 -10.39 19.74
CA MET A 340 -3.42 -9.70 19.18
C MET A 340 -3.03 -8.92 17.92
N LYS A 341 -2.99 -9.60 16.77
CA LYS A 341 -2.71 -8.97 15.48
C LYS A 341 -3.83 -8.00 15.07
N PRO A 342 -3.50 -6.82 14.52
CA PRO A 342 -4.50 -5.94 13.93
C PRO A 342 -5.33 -6.65 12.87
N THR A 343 -6.64 -6.40 12.90
CA THR A 343 -7.58 -6.87 11.87
C THR A 343 -8.33 -5.67 11.29
N LEU A 344 -8.58 -5.70 9.99
CA LEU A 344 -9.23 -4.62 9.26
C LEU A 344 -10.55 -5.12 8.64
N LEU A 345 -11.66 -4.47 8.96
CA LEU A 345 -12.96 -4.72 8.34
C LEU A 345 -13.18 -3.66 7.26
N VAL A 346 -13.17 -4.04 5.99
CA VAL A 346 -13.30 -3.10 4.88
C VAL A 346 -14.75 -3.00 4.47
N THR A 347 -15.33 -1.78 4.45
CA THR A 347 -16.74 -1.61 4.06
C THR A 347 -16.99 -1.91 2.59
N ASN A 348 -15.98 -1.71 1.76
CA ASN A 348 -16.02 -1.82 0.31
C ASN A 348 -17.16 -0.99 -0.30
N THR A 349 -17.33 0.23 0.20
CA THR A 349 -18.40 1.16 -0.24
C THR A 349 -17.90 2.57 -0.08
N LYS A 350 -18.23 3.45 -1.04
CA LYS A 350 -17.95 4.89 -0.89
C LYS A 350 -18.61 5.44 0.36
N LEU A 351 -17.90 6.30 1.09
CA LEU A 351 -18.41 6.91 2.32
C LEU A 351 -19.75 7.62 2.08
N SER A 352 -19.86 8.38 1.00
CA SER A 352 -21.07 9.08 0.58
C SER A 352 -22.30 8.18 0.45
N ARG A 353 -22.12 6.95 -0.04
CA ARG A 353 -23.20 5.94 -0.13
C ARG A 353 -23.51 5.32 1.24
N LEU A 354 -22.50 5.10 2.07
CA LEU A 354 -22.65 4.51 3.39
C LEU A 354 -23.42 5.42 4.36
N VAL A 355 -23.09 6.73 4.36
CA VAL A 355 -23.67 7.71 5.29
C VAL A 355 -24.96 8.35 4.78
N ASN A 356 -25.41 8.00 3.57
CA ASN A 356 -26.71 8.42 3.06
C ASN A 356 -27.83 7.98 4.00
N SER A 357 -28.85 8.82 4.19
CA SER A 357 -30.01 8.58 5.07
C SER A 357 -30.71 7.23 4.85
N LEU A 358 -30.70 6.70 3.63
CA LEU A 358 -31.28 5.39 3.31
C LEU A 358 -30.44 4.21 3.83
N ASN A 359 -29.12 4.38 3.91
CA ASN A 359 -28.16 3.30 4.21
C ASN A 359 -27.58 3.39 5.64
N LEU A 360 -27.57 4.59 6.23
CA LEU A 360 -27.09 4.83 7.59
C LEU A 360 -27.74 3.92 8.66
N PRO A 361 -29.04 3.57 8.58
CA PRO A 361 -29.64 2.60 9.49
C PRO A 361 -29.00 1.21 9.42
N ARG A 362 -28.51 0.77 8.25
CA ARG A 362 -27.84 -0.52 8.08
C ARG A 362 -26.50 -0.54 8.78
N LEU A 363 -25.72 0.53 8.63
CA LEU A 363 -24.47 0.71 9.37
C LEU A 363 -24.71 0.70 10.89
N ASN A 364 -25.72 1.43 11.36
CA ASN A 364 -26.09 1.42 12.78
C ASN A 364 -26.45 0.02 13.28
N THR A 365 -27.29 -0.71 12.54
CA THR A 365 -27.71 -2.06 12.91
C THR A 365 -26.50 -2.99 13.03
N TYR A 366 -25.57 -2.92 12.07
CA TYR A 366 -24.32 -3.67 12.14
C TYR A 366 -23.49 -3.29 13.36
N LEU A 367 -23.22 -2.00 13.57
CA LEU A 367 -22.39 -1.53 14.69
C LEU A 367 -23.01 -1.87 16.05
N SER A 368 -24.32 -1.70 16.24
CA SER A 368 -25.02 -2.17 17.45
C SER A 368 -24.83 -3.66 17.69
N SER A 369 -24.81 -4.46 16.62
CA SER A 369 -24.64 -5.92 16.74
C SER A 369 -23.25 -6.34 17.25
N VAL A 370 -22.22 -5.54 16.98
CA VAL A 370 -20.83 -5.87 17.33
C VAL A 370 -20.28 -5.07 18.51
N ASN A 371 -20.87 -3.91 18.83
CA ASN A 371 -20.39 -3.01 19.88
C ASN A 371 -21.31 -2.91 21.10
N ASP A 372 -22.61 -3.22 20.99
CA ASP A 372 -23.56 -3.10 22.11
C ASP A 372 -23.79 -4.43 22.87
N LYS A 373 -23.13 -5.52 22.46
CA LYS A 373 -23.17 -6.84 23.11
C LYS A 373 -22.18 -6.94 24.28
N ASN A 374 -22.45 -7.86 25.21
CA ASN A 374 -21.55 -8.23 26.31
C ASN A 374 -20.41 -9.19 25.86
N ASP A 375 -20.43 -9.64 24.60
CA ASP A 375 -19.31 -10.31 23.95
C ASP A 375 -18.56 -9.30 23.07
N PHE A 376 -17.27 -9.11 23.38
CA PHE A 376 -16.43 -8.12 22.72
C PHE A 376 -15.55 -8.70 21.60
N SER A 377 -15.68 -10.00 21.32
CA SER A 377 -14.90 -10.72 20.30
C SER A 377 -14.95 -10.09 18.90
N ASN A 378 -16.05 -9.40 18.58
CA ASN A 378 -16.28 -8.75 17.30
C ASN A 378 -16.25 -7.21 17.37
N THR A 379 -16.02 -6.64 18.54
CA THR A 379 -16.13 -5.20 18.76
C THR A 379 -15.14 -4.43 17.91
N ILE A 380 -15.61 -3.33 17.32
CA ILE A 380 -14.81 -2.41 16.53
C ILE A 380 -14.40 -1.23 17.41
N TRP A 381 -13.11 -0.91 17.41
CA TRP A 381 -12.54 0.17 18.25
C TRP A 381 -12.14 1.39 17.43
N PHE A 382 -11.64 1.14 16.22
CA PHE A 382 -11.05 2.18 15.39
C PHE A 382 -11.73 2.23 14.03
N GLY A 383 -11.68 3.39 13.39
CA GLY A 383 -12.10 3.58 12.01
C GLY A 383 -11.08 4.39 11.22
N ILE A 384 -10.99 4.15 9.92
CA ILE A 384 -10.13 4.89 8.99
C ILE A 384 -11.02 5.54 7.93
N VAL A 385 -10.95 6.87 7.83
CA VAL A 385 -11.61 7.66 6.78
C VAL A 385 -10.56 8.48 6.02
N PRO A 386 -10.09 7.98 4.87
CA PRO A 386 -9.03 8.67 4.14
C PRO A 386 -9.60 9.74 3.19
N SER A 387 -8.69 10.53 2.63
CA SER A 387 -8.94 11.42 1.49
C SER A 387 -10.06 12.46 1.70
N ILE A 388 -10.11 13.09 2.87
CA ILE A 388 -11.02 14.21 3.11
C ILE A 388 -10.59 15.45 2.30
N GLU A 389 -11.52 16.12 1.65
CA GLU A 389 -11.27 17.33 0.88
C GLU A 389 -10.73 18.46 1.77
N LEU A 390 -9.55 19.00 1.44
CA LEU A 390 -8.92 20.09 2.18
C LEU A 390 -9.48 21.47 1.79
N GLU A 391 -9.58 21.76 0.50
CA GLU A 391 -10.16 23.00 -0.04
C GLU A 391 -11.38 22.69 -0.91
N SER A 392 -12.51 23.34 -0.64
CA SER A 392 -13.65 23.33 -1.56
C SER A 392 -13.22 24.08 -2.81
N GLN A 393 -13.01 23.37 -3.93
CA GLN A 393 -12.45 23.84 -5.20
C GLN A 393 -12.65 25.35 -5.49
N SER A 394 -11.82 26.22 -4.90
CA SER A 394 -11.96 27.66 -5.04
C SER A 394 -11.11 28.08 -6.24
N LYS A 395 -11.77 28.04 -7.40
CA LYS A 395 -11.19 28.36 -8.70
C LYS A 395 -10.60 29.78 -8.69
N SER A 396 -9.29 29.90 -8.61
CA SER A 396 -8.62 31.12 -9.08
C SER A 396 -8.74 31.11 -10.60
N LYS A 397 -9.82 31.72 -11.14
CA LYS A 397 -10.00 31.90 -12.59
C LYS A 397 -8.86 32.76 -13.12
N VAL A 398 -7.80 32.13 -13.61
CA VAL A 398 -6.74 32.79 -14.34
C VAL A 398 -7.35 33.36 -15.63
N ARG A 399 -7.50 34.70 -15.72
CA ARG A 399 -8.10 35.37 -16.88
C ARG A 399 -7.32 35.18 -18.19
N ARG A 400 -6.04 34.78 -18.12
CA ARG A 400 -5.16 34.55 -19.27
C ARG A 400 -4.07 33.55 -18.92
N GLU A 401 -4.11 32.36 -19.51
CA GLU A 401 -2.99 31.40 -19.44
C GLU A 401 -1.81 31.95 -20.23
N ARG A 402 -0.73 32.30 -19.53
CA ARG A 402 0.54 32.76 -20.14
C ARG A 402 1.54 31.61 -20.31
N PHE A 403 1.33 30.52 -19.58
CA PHE A 403 2.15 29.32 -19.56
C PHE A 403 1.24 28.10 -19.64
N LYS A 404 1.74 27.02 -20.25
CA LYS A 404 1.01 25.75 -20.34
C LYS A 404 0.89 25.18 -18.92
N ALA A 405 -0.28 25.30 -18.32
CA ALA A 405 -0.56 24.75 -17.00
C ALA A 405 -0.94 23.26 -17.11
N ASN A 406 -0.82 22.52 -16.01
CA ASN A 406 -1.42 21.20 -15.94
C ASN A 406 -2.93 21.35 -16.18
N LYS A 407 -3.51 20.52 -17.06
CA LYS A 407 -4.96 20.37 -17.13
C LYS A 407 -5.41 19.89 -15.75
N GLN A 408 -6.17 20.72 -15.04
CA GLN A 408 -6.72 20.34 -13.74
C GLN A 408 -7.70 19.18 -13.98
N VAL A 409 -7.28 17.97 -13.64
CA VAL A 409 -8.16 16.80 -13.61
C VAL A 409 -9.06 17.00 -12.38
N GLU A 410 -10.38 16.95 -12.57
CA GLU A 410 -11.33 16.96 -11.46
C GLU A 410 -11.02 15.75 -10.56
N LYS A 411 -10.57 16.01 -9.33
CA LYS A 411 -10.37 14.97 -8.33
C LYS A 411 -11.73 14.38 -7.99
N THR A 412 -11.94 13.13 -8.38
CA THR A 412 -13.25 12.47 -8.34
C THR A 412 -13.43 11.52 -7.15
N ASP A 413 -12.39 11.32 -6.33
CA ASP A 413 -12.37 10.30 -5.25
C ASP A 413 -12.02 10.89 -3.86
N CYS A 414 -12.47 12.11 -3.57
CA CYS A 414 -12.34 12.72 -2.24
C CYS A 414 -13.66 12.65 -1.47
N ASN A 415 -13.56 12.42 -0.16
CA ASN A 415 -14.67 12.47 0.79
C ASN A 415 -14.85 13.89 1.33
N THR A 416 -16.06 14.25 1.74
CA THR A 416 -16.36 15.60 2.26
C THR A 416 -16.31 15.67 3.79
N MET A 417 -16.16 16.88 4.35
CA MET A 417 -16.24 17.09 5.80
C MET A 417 -17.65 16.82 6.34
N GLU A 418 -18.67 17.05 5.51
CA GLU A 418 -20.07 16.77 5.82
C GLU A 418 -20.30 15.26 5.97
N GLU A 419 -19.80 14.45 5.04
CA GLU A 419 -19.88 12.99 5.11
C GLU A 419 -19.17 12.44 6.36
N LEU A 420 -17.97 12.95 6.67
CA LEU A 420 -17.24 12.61 7.89
C LEU A 420 -18.04 12.96 9.15
N THR A 421 -18.70 14.12 9.16
CA THR A 421 -19.52 14.56 10.30
C THR A 421 -20.69 13.62 10.55
N ILE A 422 -21.42 13.21 9.50
CA ILE A 422 -22.53 12.26 9.62
C ILE A 422 -22.03 10.91 10.15
N LEU A 423 -20.87 10.45 9.67
CA LEU A 423 -20.26 9.22 10.18
C LEU A 423 -19.90 9.36 11.67
N LEU A 424 -19.26 10.45 12.08
CA LEU A 424 -18.86 10.72 13.47
C LEU A 424 -20.09 10.74 14.40
N GLU A 425 -21.19 11.35 13.97
CA GLU A 425 -22.45 11.38 14.71
C GLU A 425 -23.06 9.99 14.92
N CYS A 426 -22.86 9.09 13.95
CA CYS A 426 -23.29 7.70 14.02
C CYS A 426 -22.40 6.87 14.96
N VAL A 427 -21.08 6.94 14.77
CA VAL A 427 -20.12 6.05 15.43
C VAL A 427 -19.78 6.45 16.87
N GLN A 428 -20.01 7.70 17.28
CA GLN A 428 -19.80 8.15 18.67
C GLN A 428 -20.58 7.32 19.69
N LYS A 429 -21.77 6.82 19.31
CA LYS A 429 -22.61 5.97 20.18
C LYS A 429 -21.90 4.69 20.58
N TYR A 430 -21.06 4.17 19.68
CA TYR A 430 -20.28 2.96 19.87
C TYR A 430 -18.84 3.24 20.32
N ARG A 431 -18.52 4.52 20.58
CA ARG A 431 -17.22 5.03 21.04
C ARG A 431 -16.03 4.64 20.16
N MET A 432 -16.26 4.58 18.84
CA MET A 432 -15.20 4.26 17.89
C MET A 432 -14.35 5.49 17.59
N GLN A 433 -13.03 5.36 17.69
CA GLN A 433 -12.10 6.43 17.35
C GLN A 433 -11.78 6.41 15.84
N ILE A 434 -12.08 7.50 15.16
CA ILE A 434 -11.95 7.66 13.70
C ILE A 434 -10.70 8.47 13.37
N PHE A 435 -9.74 7.80 12.75
CA PHE A 435 -8.55 8.39 12.14
C PHE A 435 -8.90 8.84 10.73
N PHE A 436 -8.67 10.12 10.42
CA PHE A 436 -8.88 10.64 9.08
C PHE A 436 -7.71 11.47 8.60
N ASN A 437 -7.47 11.49 7.30
CA ASN A 437 -6.47 12.37 6.68
C ASN A 437 -7.09 13.15 5.54
N PHE A 438 -6.49 14.28 5.22
CA PHE A 438 -6.84 15.03 4.02
C PHE A 438 -6.30 14.36 2.76
N GLU A 439 -6.88 14.69 1.62
CA GLU A 439 -6.47 14.21 0.29
C GLU A 439 -4.95 14.15 0.10
N SER A 440 -4.47 13.05 -0.46
CA SER A 440 -3.05 12.79 -0.62
C SER A 440 -2.46 13.60 -1.77
N GLN A 441 -1.81 14.71 -1.42
CA GLN A 441 -1.19 15.63 -2.38
C GLN A 441 0.00 16.35 -1.75
N GLU A 442 0.78 17.05 -2.58
CA GLU A 442 1.93 17.86 -2.16
C GLU A 442 1.65 18.74 -0.94
N GLU A 443 0.50 19.41 -0.89
CA GLU A 443 0.10 20.30 0.22
C GLU A 443 -0.09 19.58 1.56
N THR A 444 -0.17 18.26 1.57
CA THR A 444 -0.39 17.43 2.76
C THR A 444 0.84 16.63 3.18
N THR A 445 1.98 16.82 2.51
CA THR A 445 3.24 16.09 2.77
C THR A 445 4.08 16.70 3.88
N PHE A 446 5.10 15.97 4.33
CA PHE A 446 6.13 16.49 5.25
C PHE A 446 6.79 17.77 4.75
N ASN A 447 7.11 17.85 3.45
CA ASN A 447 7.74 19.02 2.84
C ASN A 447 6.86 20.27 2.98
N ASN A 448 5.56 20.14 2.73
CA ASN A 448 4.65 21.28 2.85
C ASN A 448 4.40 21.66 4.32
N ILE A 449 4.21 20.70 5.23
CA ILE A 449 4.06 21.03 6.66
C ILE A 449 5.32 21.68 7.23
N ALA A 450 6.51 21.26 6.80
CA ALA A 450 7.77 21.85 7.23
C ALA A 450 7.94 23.33 6.80
N THR A 451 7.18 23.79 5.80
CA THR A 451 7.29 25.14 5.25
C THR A 451 6.05 26.01 5.54
N ALA A 452 4.85 25.48 5.33
CA ALA A 452 3.58 26.17 5.51
C ALA A 452 2.96 25.99 6.91
N GLY A 453 3.45 25.03 7.70
CA GLY A 453 2.91 24.72 9.02
C GLY A 453 1.56 24.00 9.00
N ILE A 454 0.85 24.04 10.13
CA ILE A 454 -0.37 23.25 10.34
C ILE A 454 -1.66 24.10 10.42
N ASP A 455 -1.56 25.42 10.24
CA ASP A 455 -2.69 26.35 10.43
C ASP A 455 -3.90 26.00 9.56
N LYS A 456 -3.67 25.77 8.27
CA LYS A 456 -4.72 25.41 7.30
C LYS A 456 -5.55 24.18 7.73
N PHE A 457 -4.91 23.17 8.31
CA PHE A 457 -5.59 21.95 8.75
C PHE A 457 -6.42 22.15 10.01
N VAL A 458 -5.89 22.95 10.94
CA VAL A 458 -6.57 23.32 12.18
C VAL A 458 -7.84 24.10 11.86
N ASP A 459 -7.74 25.07 10.95
CA ASP A 459 -8.87 25.89 10.53
C ASP A 459 -9.95 25.05 9.84
N LYS A 460 -9.54 24.12 8.96
CA LYS A 460 -10.46 23.19 8.28
C LYS A 460 -11.18 22.26 9.26
N CYS A 461 -10.52 21.81 10.33
CA CYS A 461 -11.12 20.94 11.34
C CYS A 461 -11.95 21.68 12.40
N SER A 462 -12.05 23.01 12.34
CA SER A 462 -12.78 23.81 13.33
C SER A 462 -14.26 23.41 13.48
N SER A 463 -14.88 22.91 12.41
CA SER A 463 -16.27 22.40 12.43
C SER A 463 -16.47 21.15 13.30
N LEU A 464 -15.38 20.42 13.60
CA LEU A 464 -15.41 19.20 14.40
C LEU A 464 -15.18 19.47 15.91
N LEU A 465 -14.96 20.72 16.30
CA LEU A 465 -14.70 21.11 17.69
C LEU A 465 -15.99 21.29 18.50
N ARG A 466 -15.92 21.01 19.81
CA ARG A 466 -17.00 21.24 20.79
C ARG A 466 -18.29 20.49 20.43
N LYS A 467 -18.15 19.31 19.85
CA LYS A 467 -19.22 18.38 19.52
C LYS A 467 -19.09 17.16 20.43
N SER A 468 -20.19 16.45 20.66
CA SER A 468 -20.15 15.20 21.44
C SER A 468 -19.23 14.16 20.81
N TYR A 469 -19.07 14.18 19.48
CA TYR A 469 -18.18 13.27 18.77
C TYR A 469 -16.72 13.74 18.69
N SER A 470 -16.37 14.93 19.21
CA SER A 470 -15.03 15.52 19.04
C SER A 470 -13.91 14.61 19.58
N GLU A 471 -14.15 13.89 20.67
CA GLU A 471 -13.17 12.96 21.26
C GLU A 471 -12.87 11.73 20.40
N PHE A 472 -13.73 11.45 19.43
CA PHE A 472 -13.60 10.32 18.51
C PHE A 472 -13.00 10.74 17.16
N ALA A 473 -12.87 12.03 16.86
CA ALA A 473 -12.32 12.51 15.60
C ALA A 473 -10.81 12.78 15.73
N ILE A 474 -9.98 12.17 14.89
CA ILE A 474 -8.52 12.25 14.96
C ILE A 474 -7.94 12.61 13.57
N PRO A 475 -7.62 13.89 13.31
CA PRO A 475 -6.95 14.29 12.08
C PRO A 475 -5.49 13.81 12.09
N CYS A 476 -5.07 13.14 11.02
CA CYS A 476 -3.75 12.55 10.87
C CYS A 476 -2.94 13.30 9.80
N LEU A 477 -1.72 13.70 10.15
CA LEU A 477 -0.85 14.55 9.32
C LEU A 477 0.63 14.25 9.58
N PRO A 478 1.53 14.57 8.62
CA PRO A 478 1.28 14.67 7.18
C PRO A 478 1.00 13.29 6.55
N ASN A 479 0.53 13.31 5.30
CA ASN A 479 0.57 12.15 4.41
C ASN A 479 2.01 11.84 4.00
N PHE A 480 2.26 10.58 3.70
CA PHE A 480 3.60 10.07 3.41
C PHE A 480 3.84 10.03 1.90
N THR A 481 5.07 10.31 1.49
CA THR A 481 5.49 10.38 0.09
C THR A 481 6.25 9.11 -0.30
N VAL A 482 5.68 8.35 -1.24
CA VAL A 482 6.34 7.19 -1.85
C VAL A 482 7.15 7.62 -3.06
N ILE A 483 6.56 8.41 -3.96
CA ILE A 483 7.26 9.02 -5.10
C ILE A 483 6.96 10.53 -5.07
N PRO A 484 7.96 11.40 -4.85
CA PRO A 484 7.76 12.84 -4.92
C PRO A 484 7.56 13.28 -6.37
N LYS A 485 6.69 14.27 -6.60
CA LYS A 485 6.33 14.69 -7.96
C LYS A 485 7.54 15.17 -8.77
N GLU A 486 8.49 15.85 -8.13
CA GLU A 486 9.70 16.36 -8.79
C GLU A 486 10.75 15.29 -9.14
N LYS A 487 10.65 14.07 -8.60
CA LYS A 487 11.57 12.95 -8.92
C LYS A 487 10.86 11.75 -9.53
N SER A 488 9.75 12.00 -10.21
CA SER A 488 8.85 10.98 -10.74
C SER A 488 9.08 10.62 -12.23
N GLY A 489 10.14 11.15 -12.83
CA GLY A 489 10.45 10.94 -14.24
C GLY A 489 11.01 9.54 -14.48
N VAL A 490 10.38 8.79 -15.38
CA VAL A 490 10.81 7.48 -15.85
C VAL A 490 11.35 7.61 -17.26
N ILE A 491 12.55 7.10 -17.52
CA ILE A 491 13.12 7.07 -18.86
C ILE A 491 12.68 5.76 -19.52
N LEU A 492 11.93 5.84 -20.61
CA LEU A 492 11.48 4.65 -21.33
C LEU A 492 12.56 4.18 -22.29
N ASP A 493 12.90 5.02 -23.27
CA ASP A 493 14.02 4.84 -24.19
C ASP A 493 14.26 6.13 -24.98
N LYS A 494 15.15 6.08 -25.98
CA LYS A 494 15.37 7.13 -26.98
C LYS A 494 14.75 6.76 -28.32
N LYS A 495 14.36 7.76 -29.10
CA LYS A 495 13.94 7.56 -30.49
C LYS A 495 15.09 6.98 -31.31
N MET A 496 14.72 6.13 -32.27
CA MET A 496 15.65 5.59 -33.24
C MET A 496 15.65 6.46 -34.50
N ILE A 497 16.84 6.71 -35.02
CA ILE A 497 17.09 7.53 -36.21
C ILE A 497 17.96 6.75 -37.19
N LEU A 498 17.91 7.14 -38.46
CA LEU A 498 18.83 6.64 -39.47
C LEU A 498 20.06 7.54 -39.46
N SER A 499 21.24 6.95 -39.36
CA SER A 499 22.50 7.66 -39.51
C SER A 499 22.71 8.11 -40.95
N GLU A 500 23.69 8.98 -41.18
CA GLU A 500 24.10 9.40 -42.53
C GLU A 500 24.57 8.23 -43.41
N SER A 501 24.97 7.10 -42.81
CA SER A 501 25.38 5.87 -43.49
C SER A 501 24.22 4.91 -43.78
N GLY A 502 22.97 5.26 -43.43
CA GLY A 502 21.78 4.42 -43.63
C GLY A 502 21.61 3.30 -42.60
N SER A 503 22.41 3.29 -41.53
CA SER A 503 22.28 2.35 -40.40
C SER A 503 21.39 2.95 -39.31
N ALA A 504 20.61 2.12 -38.62
CA ALA A 504 19.79 2.58 -37.50
C ALA A 504 20.64 2.82 -36.24
N GLU A 505 20.47 3.97 -35.58
CA GLU A 505 21.09 4.28 -34.29
C GLU A 505 20.11 4.96 -33.33
N LEU A 506 20.37 4.86 -32.02
CA LEU A 506 19.60 5.60 -31.03
C LEU A 506 20.03 7.07 -31.03
N SER A 507 19.06 7.98 -31.07
CA SER A 507 19.34 9.42 -31.05
C SER A 507 20.16 9.82 -29.83
N ARG A 508 21.10 10.74 -30.04
CA ARG A 508 21.91 11.35 -28.96
C ARG A 508 21.31 12.64 -28.44
N GLU A 509 20.29 13.17 -29.12
CA GLU A 509 19.64 14.42 -28.76
C GLU A 509 18.82 14.28 -27.49
N LYS A 510 18.85 15.33 -26.66
CA LYS A 510 18.09 15.33 -25.38
C LYS A 510 16.58 15.36 -25.60
N GLU A 511 16.13 15.93 -26.72
CA GLU A 511 14.72 16.07 -27.08
C GLU A 511 14.08 14.73 -27.46
N ASP A 512 14.90 13.76 -27.90
CA ASP A 512 14.46 12.44 -28.34
C ASP A 512 14.39 11.40 -27.21
N ILE A 513 14.65 11.81 -25.97
CA ILE A 513 14.49 10.97 -24.79
C ILE A 513 13.01 10.90 -24.44
N LEU A 514 12.40 9.73 -24.62
CA LEU A 514 11.01 9.51 -24.27
C LEU A 514 10.89 9.25 -22.77
N LYS A 515 10.31 10.22 -22.05
CA LYS A 515 10.03 10.11 -20.61
C LYS A 515 8.54 10.02 -20.31
N LEU A 516 8.21 9.26 -19.26
CA LEU A 516 6.91 9.23 -18.59
C LEU A 516 7.03 9.90 -17.22
N TRP A 517 5.98 10.56 -16.75
CA TRP A 517 5.97 11.22 -15.44
C TRP A 517 4.86 10.63 -14.58
N ILE A 518 5.21 10.11 -13.42
CA ILE A 518 4.23 9.61 -12.45
C ILE A 518 3.76 10.79 -11.61
N GLU A 519 2.46 11.12 -11.64
CA GLU A 519 1.96 12.11 -10.68
C GLU A 519 2.18 11.57 -9.27
N GLY A 520 3.00 12.26 -8.45
CA GLY A 520 3.54 11.74 -7.19
C GLY A 520 2.59 10.85 -6.37
N VAL A 521 3.13 9.78 -5.81
CA VAL A 521 2.37 8.70 -5.15
C VAL A 521 2.52 8.83 -3.64
N TYR A 522 1.40 8.78 -2.92
CA TYR A 522 1.35 9.06 -1.49
C TYR A 522 0.60 7.97 -0.71
N ILE A 523 0.78 7.97 0.61
CA ILE A 523 0.04 7.13 1.55
C ILE A 523 -0.68 8.01 2.56
N GLY A 524 -1.98 7.76 2.75
CA GLY A 524 -2.79 8.48 3.72
C GLY A 524 -2.33 8.24 5.15
N ALA A 525 -2.13 9.32 5.91
CA ALA A 525 -1.62 9.27 7.28
C ALA A 525 -2.52 8.47 8.25
N SER A 526 -3.83 8.43 7.97
CA SER A 526 -4.83 7.75 8.81
C SER A 526 -4.60 6.24 8.89
N TYR A 527 -4.18 5.61 7.79
CA TYR A 527 -3.83 4.19 7.75
C TYR A 527 -2.71 3.83 8.70
N ILE A 528 -1.64 4.62 8.71
CA ILE A 528 -0.45 4.39 9.53
C ILE A 528 -0.76 4.71 10.99
N ALA A 529 -1.50 5.79 11.27
CA ALA A 529 -1.89 6.16 12.63
C ALA A 529 -2.77 5.06 13.26
N ALA A 530 -3.82 4.63 12.57
CA ALA A 530 -4.67 3.54 13.03
C ALA A 530 -3.90 2.21 13.16
N GLY A 531 -2.97 1.92 12.24
CA GLY A 531 -2.13 0.73 12.27
C GLY A 531 -1.22 0.68 13.51
N ILE A 532 -0.55 1.79 13.83
CA ILE A 532 0.27 1.90 15.06
C ILE A 532 -0.60 1.76 16.30
N VAL A 533 -1.74 2.45 16.34
CA VAL A 533 -2.65 2.42 17.49
C VAL A 533 -3.18 1.02 17.74
N ALA A 534 -3.59 0.32 16.67
CA ALA A 534 -4.01 -1.08 16.74
C ALA A 534 -2.86 -2.02 17.14
N ALA A 535 -1.64 -1.78 16.66
CA ALA A 535 -0.49 -2.62 16.96
C ALA A 535 -0.10 -2.57 18.43
N TYR A 536 0.00 -1.37 19.03
CA TYR A 536 0.38 -1.24 20.43
C TYR A 536 -0.73 -1.67 21.40
N GLN A 537 -1.95 -1.96 20.94
CA GLN A 537 -2.92 -2.65 21.79
C GLN A 537 -2.43 -4.04 22.19
N CYS A 538 -1.59 -4.68 21.37
CA CYS A 538 -1.10 -6.03 21.60
C CYS A 538 -0.05 -6.08 22.73
N PRO A 539 -0.28 -6.86 23.79
CA PRO A 539 0.69 -7.03 24.87
C PRO A 539 2.03 -7.58 24.36
N GLU A 540 2.03 -8.55 23.44
CA GLU A 540 3.28 -9.10 22.87
C GLU A 540 4.06 -8.07 22.05
N TYR A 541 3.36 -7.13 21.40
CA TYR A 541 4.02 -6.04 20.67
C TYR A 541 4.69 -5.08 21.67
N LEU A 542 3.96 -4.62 22.68
CA LEU A 542 4.53 -3.76 23.72
C LEU A 542 5.66 -4.44 24.51
N LYS A 543 5.58 -5.76 24.71
CA LYS A 543 6.64 -6.52 25.36
C LYS A 543 7.93 -6.51 24.55
N GLU A 544 7.85 -6.68 23.23
CA GLU A 544 9.01 -6.67 22.33
C GLU A 544 9.66 -5.28 22.23
N PHE A 545 8.87 -4.20 22.13
CA PHE A 545 9.39 -2.85 21.89
C PHE A 545 9.57 -2.00 23.15
N CYS A 546 8.75 -2.20 24.18
CA CYS A 546 8.74 -1.38 25.39
C CYS A 546 9.23 -2.12 26.64
N GLY A 547 9.29 -3.46 26.61
CA GLY A 547 9.80 -4.27 27.71
C GLY A 547 8.70 -4.64 28.72
N ASN A 548 8.82 -4.17 29.96
CA ASN A 548 7.98 -4.61 31.08
C ASN A 548 6.48 -4.45 30.81
N THR A 549 5.81 -5.55 30.45
CA THR A 549 4.41 -5.58 29.95
C THR A 549 3.68 -6.76 30.56
N PHE A 550 2.44 -6.55 31.01
CA PHE A 550 1.58 -7.58 31.58
C PHE A 550 0.79 -8.27 30.46
N SER A 551 0.92 -9.59 30.30
CA SER A 551 0.37 -10.31 29.14
C SER A 551 -1.16 -10.27 29.01
N GLU A 552 -1.88 -10.09 30.12
CA GLU A 552 -3.35 -10.08 30.11
C GLU A 552 -3.95 -8.69 29.83
N TYR A 553 -3.16 -7.62 29.86
CA TYR A 553 -3.67 -6.26 29.66
C TYR A 553 -3.40 -5.73 28.25
N PRO A 554 -4.40 -5.15 27.59
CA PRO A 554 -4.14 -4.46 26.33
C PRO A 554 -3.42 -3.13 26.56
N GLY A 555 -2.78 -2.60 25.52
CA GLY A 555 -2.14 -1.29 25.53
C GLY A 555 -3.09 -0.08 25.48
N VAL A 556 -4.25 -0.14 26.13
CA VAL A 556 -5.29 0.92 26.06
C VAL A 556 -4.88 2.21 26.78
N ARG A 557 -4.11 2.11 27.86
CA ARG A 557 -3.58 3.25 28.64
C ARG A 557 -2.20 3.72 28.16
N PHE A 558 -1.61 3.02 27.19
CA PHE A 558 -0.30 3.36 26.65
C PHE A 558 -0.33 4.74 25.99
N ASP A 559 0.43 5.67 26.55
CA ASP A 559 0.59 7.00 26.01
C ASP A 559 1.81 7.04 25.08
N ILE A 560 1.55 7.02 23.77
CA ILE A 560 2.62 7.05 22.77
C ILE A 560 3.47 8.33 22.85
N GLU A 561 2.95 9.44 23.38
CA GLU A 561 3.72 10.70 23.53
C GLU A 561 4.64 10.72 24.76
N SER A 562 4.52 9.74 25.66
CA SER A 562 5.22 9.76 26.95
C SER A 562 6.67 9.27 26.85
N LYS A 563 7.62 10.03 27.43
CA LYS A 563 9.04 9.65 27.54
C LYS A 563 9.60 9.23 26.17
N ASP A 564 10.24 8.06 26.11
CA ASP A 564 10.84 7.50 24.89
C ASP A 564 9.89 6.60 24.10
N ASN A 565 8.60 6.57 24.44
CA ASN A 565 7.61 5.74 23.74
C ASN A 565 7.54 6.01 22.22
N PRO A 566 7.60 7.27 21.72
CA PRO A 566 7.61 7.53 20.28
C PRO A 566 8.81 6.91 19.54
N LEU A 567 9.92 6.75 20.26
CA LEU A 567 11.18 6.24 19.74
C LEU A 567 11.20 4.70 19.72
N LYS A 568 10.45 4.08 20.64
CA LYS A 568 10.26 2.62 20.74
C LYS A 568 9.18 2.12 19.77
N VAL A 569 8.04 2.81 19.74
CA VAL A 569 6.89 2.53 18.87
C VAL A 569 6.92 3.49 17.68
N LYS A 570 7.76 3.14 16.71
CA LYS A 570 7.99 3.93 15.48
C LYS A 570 7.26 3.33 14.28
N THR A 571 7.07 4.13 13.24
CA THR A 571 6.53 3.63 11.97
C THR A 571 7.51 2.70 11.28
N THR A 572 7.05 1.93 10.30
CA THR A 572 7.93 1.16 9.40
C THR A 572 8.50 1.99 8.24
N LEU A 573 8.17 3.27 8.15
CA LEU A 573 8.59 4.12 7.03
C LEU A 573 9.84 4.92 7.39
N ALA A 574 10.77 5.00 6.44
CA ALA A 574 11.96 5.82 6.57
C ALA A 574 11.63 7.31 6.53
N LYS A 575 12.48 8.11 7.17
CA LYS A 575 12.39 9.58 7.18
C LYS A 575 12.26 10.16 5.77
N GLU A 576 11.49 11.23 5.64
CA GLU A 576 11.25 11.94 4.37
C GLU A 576 12.07 13.22 4.26
N ILE A 577 12.19 13.93 5.38
CA ILE A 577 12.93 15.19 5.53
C ILE A 577 13.94 15.07 6.67
N SER A 578 14.78 16.09 6.86
CA SER A 578 15.77 16.13 7.95
C SER A 578 15.17 16.46 9.33
N GLY A 579 13.92 16.90 9.37
CA GLY A 579 13.18 17.30 10.57
C GLY A 579 12.45 18.63 10.39
N PHE A 580 11.55 18.95 11.31
CA PHE A 580 10.88 20.24 11.36
C PHE A 580 11.78 21.32 11.97
N THR A 581 11.64 22.55 11.49
CA THR A 581 12.30 23.70 12.11
C THR A 581 11.72 23.96 13.51
N ASN A 582 12.48 24.67 14.35
CA ASN A 582 12.02 25.01 15.70
C ASN A 582 10.72 25.84 15.69
N ASP A 583 10.52 26.69 14.69
CA ASP A 583 9.29 27.49 14.55
C ASP A 583 8.08 26.61 14.29
N ILE A 584 8.21 25.62 13.41
CA ILE A 584 7.16 24.64 13.13
C ILE A 584 6.88 23.77 14.37
N LYS A 585 7.92 23.28 15.05
CA LYS A 585 7.77 22.52 16.30
C LYS A 585 7.06 23.33 17.39
N ASN A 586 7.43 24.60 17.56
CA ASN A 586 6.79 25.50 18.50
C ASN A 586 5.33 25.76 18.13
N SER A 587 5.02 25.92 16.85
CA SER A 587 3.64 26.06 16.37
C SER A 587 2.81 24.80 16.67
N ILE A 588 3.36 23.61 16.38
CA ILE A 588 2.71 22.33 16.67
C ILE A 588 2.48 22.18 18.18
N ASN A 589 3.49 22.46 19.01
CA ASN A 589 3.38 22.34 20.47
C ASN A 589 2.37 23.32 21.07
N ARG A 590 2.33 24.56 20.55
CA ARG A 590 1.37 25.58 20.99
C ARG A 590 -0.07 25.20 20.66
N LYS A 591 -0.29 24.58 19.50
CA LYS A 591 -1.63 24.17 19.06
C LYS A 591 -2.06 22.82 19.60
N ASN A 592 -1.10 21.93 19.84
CA ASN A 592 -1.28 20.54 20.28
C ASN A 592 -2.31 19.76 19.45
N PHE A 593 -2.35 19.99 18.14
CA PHE A 593 -3.43 19.53 17.27
C PHE A 593 -3.15 18.16 16.64
N GLY A 594 -4.13 17.26 16.68
CA GLY A 594 -4.18 16.04 15.87
C GLY A 594 -3.12 14.96 16.14
N PHE A 595 -3.10 13.97 15.27
CA PHE A 595 -2.08 12.93 15.20
C PHE A 595 -1.00 13.37 14.21
N ILE A 596 0.14 13.85 14.71
CA ILE A 596 1.22 14.42 13.91
C ILE A 596 2.40 13.47 13.90
N PHE A 597 2.81 13.05 12.71
CA PHE A 597 4.07 12.35 12.48
C PHE A 597 5.23 13.33 12.36
N SER A 598 6.43 12.88 12.73
CA SER A 598 7.65 13.64 12.52
C SER A 598 8.79 12.79 11.97
N SER A 599 9.60 13.46 11.15
CA SER A 599 10.74 12.93 10.42
C SER A 599 12.05 13.43 11.02
N GLU A 600 12.09 13.63 12.35
CA GLU A 600 13.30 14.05 13.06
C GLU A 600 14.39 12.98 13.03
N ASN A 601 15.65 13.43 13.05
CA ASN A 601 16.74 12.56 13.47
C ASN A 601 16.67 12.39 14.99
N ALA A 602 16.51 11.15 15.44
CA ALA A 602 16.51 10.81 16.85
C ALA A 602 17.49 9.68 17.13
N GLN A 603 17.89 9.54 18.40
CA GLN A 603 18.69 8.42 18.88
C GLN A 603 18.04 7.83 20.13
N LEU A 604 18.06 6.51 20.23
CA LEU A 604 17.62 5.78 21.41
C LEU A 604 18.71 4.78 21.79
N ASN A 605 19.22 4.87 23.03
CA ASN A 605 20.28 3.99 23.53
C ASN A 605 21.55 3.94 22.66
N GLY A 606 21.87 5.03 21.95
CA GLY A 606 23.03 5.12 21.06
C GLY A 606 22.78 4.60 19.63
N GLU A 607 21.59 4.08 19.33
CA GLU A 607 21.18 3.70 17.98
C GLU A 607 20.43 4.86 17.30
N GLU A 608 20.74 5.11 16.03
CA GLU A 608 20.02 6.09 15.22
C GLU A 608 18.64 5.57 14.80
N ILE A 609 17.64 6.42 14.99
CA ILE A 609 16.27 6.19 14.51
C ILE A 609 16.12 6.93 13.19
N ASN A 610 16.07 6.14 12.12
CA ASN A 610 15.89 6.62 10.75
C ASN A 610 14.44 6.46 10.25
N GLN A 611 13.54 6.02 11.14
CA GLN A 611 12.12 5.89 10.85
C GLN A 611 11.35 7.14 11.28
N ILE A 612 10.21 7.37 10.64
CA ILE A 612 9.24 8.38 11.05
C ILE A 612 8.63 7.96 12.39
N THR A 613 8.49 8.93 13.30
CA THR A 613 7.97 8.75 14.66
C THR A 613 6.69 9.54 14.86
N VAL A 614 5.98 9.25 15.96
CA VAL A 614 4.77 10.00 16.34
C VAL A 614 5.17 11.17 17.22
N TYR A 615 4.88 12.40 16.78
CA TYR A 615 5.19 13.62 17.52
C TYR A 615 4.04 14.07 18.42
N LYS A 616 2.79 13.92 17.96
CA LYS A 616 1.55 14.17 18.72
C LYS A 616 0.50 13.12 18.41
N ALA A 617 -0.35 12.78 19.37
CA ALA A 617 -1.46 11.84 19.25
C ALA A 617 -2.68 12.40 19.99
N ARG A 618 -3.37 13.35 19.36
CA ARG A 618 -4.46 14.14 19.95
C ARG A 618 -5.77 13.99 19.17
N SER A 619 -6.89 13.93 19.90
CA SER A 619 -8.24 13.97 19.32
C SER A 619 -8.72 15.43 19.15
N MET A 620 -9.87 15.63 18.52
CA MET A 620 -10.51 16.95 18.43
C MET A 620 -11.20 17.39 19.73
N GLN A 621 -11.19 16.57 20.79
CA GLN A 621 -11.68 16.99 22.10
C GLN A 621 -10.78 18.08 22.67
N SER A 622 -11.38 19.19 23.09
CA SER A 622 -10.66 20.32 23.68
C SER A 622 -11.10 20.57 25.11
N VAL A 623 -10.13 20.76 26.01
CA VAL A 623 -10.32 21.16 27.41
C VAL A 623 -9.45 22.39 27.63
N GLU A 624 -10.05 23.51 28.05
CA GLU A 624 -9.33 24.77 28.36
C GLU A 624 -8.36 25.27 27.26
N ASN A 625 -8.68 24.99 25.99
CA ASN A 625 -7.89 25.27 24.77
C ASN A 625 -6.72 24.32 24.47
N ASP A 626 -6.60 23.19 25.16
CA ASP A 626 -5.68 22.11 24.81
C ASP A 626 -6.44 20.88 24.29
N PHE A 627 -5.83 20.14 23.36
CA PHE A 627 -6.44 18.91 22.82
C PHE A 627 -6.09 17.68 23.65
N GLU A 628 -7.06 16.79 23.78
CA GLU A 628 -6.94 15.60 24.61
C GLU A 628 -6.08 14.50 23.96
N SER A 629 -5.17 13.91 24.74
CA SER A 629 -4.40 12.72 24.37
C SER A 629 -5.33 11.54 24.05
N LEU A 630 -5.02 10.85 22.95
CA LEU A 630 -5.80 9.74 22.42
C LEU A 630 -6.09 8.63 23.46
N TYR A 631 -5.10 8.30 24.29
CA TYR A 631 -5.20 7.19 25.25
C TYR A 631 -6.31 7.42 26.28
N LYS A 632 -6.66 8.68 26.60
CA LYS A 632 -7.67 8.98 27.63
C LYS A 632 -9.05 8.50 27.22
N THR A 633 -9.45 8.74 25.98
CA THR A 633 -10.71 8.22 25.43
C THR A 633 -10.67 6.69 25.27
N LEU A 634 -9.53 6.15 24.86
CA LEU A 634 -9.36 4.71 24.68
C LEU A 634 -9.48 3.93 26.00
N VAL A 635 -8.74 4.35 27.03
CA VAL A 635 -8.80 3.71 28.37
C VAL A 635 -10.16 3.93 29.03
N THR A 636 -10.79 5.11 28.85
CA THR A 636 -12.16 5.37 29.35
C THR A 636 -13.17 4.40 28.74
N THR A 637 -13.09 4.19 27.42
CA THR A 637 -13.96 3.25 26.70
C THR A 637 -13.72 1.81 27.15
N TYR A 638 -12.46 1.44 27.38
CA TYR A 638 -12.11 0.12 27.92
C TYR A 638 -12.68 -0.09 29.33
N ILE A 639 -12.49 0.87 30.23
CA ILE A 639 -12.99 0.80 31.60
C ILE A 639 -14.51 0.67 31.61
N GLU A 640 -15.23 1.44 30.80
CA GLU A 640 -16.68 1.31 30.69
C GLU A 640 -17.12 -0.10 30.28
N ARG A 641 -16.51 -0.66 29.24
CA ARG A 641 -16.87 -1.98 28.71
C ARG A 641 -16.60 -3.08 29.73
N ILE A 642 -15.46 -3.01 30.40
CA ILE A 642 -15.10 -3.94 31.47
C ILE A 642 -16.06 -3.78 32.66
N LEU A 643 -16.39 -2.54 33.04
CA LEU A 643 -17.36 -2.27 34.09
C LEU A 643 -18.72 -2.86 33.72
N ARG A 644 -19.24 -2.59 32.52
CA ARG A 644 -20.52 -3.12 32.03
C ARG A 644 -20.59 -4.64 32.17
N PHE A 645 -19.53 -5.34 31.76
CA PHE A 645 -19.46 -6.79 31.84
C PHE A 645 -19.42 -7.31 33.28
N TYR A 646 -18.48 -6.83 34.11
CA TYR A 646 -18.36 -7.32 35.50
C TYR A 646 -19.54 -6.89 36.38
N SER A 647 -20.21 -5.80 36.02
CA SER A 647 -21.40 -5.32 36.72
C SER A 647 -22.70 -6.00 36.26
N ASN A 648 -22.67 -6.82 35.20
CA ASN A 648 -23.85 -7.37 34.52
C ASN A 648 -24.83 -6.27 34.08
N ASP A 649 -24.36 -5.40 33.18
CA ASP A 649 -25.08 -4.22 32.69
C ASP A 649 -25.39 -3.20 33.81
N PHE A 650 -24.33 -2.74 34.50
CA PHE A 650 -24.36 -1.64 35.47
C PHE A 650 -25.30 -1.84 36.66
N LYS A 651 -25.39 -3.07 37.19
CA LYS A 651 -26.09 -3.32 38.47
C LYS A 651 -25.34 -2.71 39.64
N GLU A 652 -26.06 -1.95 40.46
CA GLU A 652 -25.51 -1.15 41.56
C GLU A 652 -24.56 -1.93 42.49
N ASP A 653 -25.02 -3.05 43.05
CA ASP A 653 -24.22 -3.89 43.97
C ASP A 653 -22.89 -4.34 43.34
N ASN A 654 -22.91 -4.66 42.05
CA ASN A 654 -21.72 -5.12 41.35
C ASN A 654 -20.79 -3.95 41.00
N ILE A 655 -21.31 -2.74 40.76
CA ILE A 655 -20.50 -1.52 40.63
C ILE A 655 -19.75 -1.26 41.93
N ILE A 656 -20.44 -1.34 43.08
CA ILE A 656 -19.79 -1.17 44.40
C ILE A 656 -18.70 -2.23 44.60
N ARG A 657 -18.97 -3.50 44.23
CA ARG A 657 -17.98 -4.58 44.29
C ARG A 657 -16.77 -4.32 43.38
N PHE A 658 -17.00 -3.79 42.17
CA PHE A 658 -15.96 -3.47 41.18
C PHE A 658 -14.93 -2.49 41.74
N PHE A 659 -15.41 -1.43 42.41
CA PHE A 659 -14.58 -0.37 42.99
C PHE A 659 -14.16 -0.60 44.45
N SER A 660 -14.53 -1.74 45.05
CA SER A 660 -14.18 -2.06 46.44
C SER A 660 -12.67 -2.27 46.64
N ASN A 661 -12.19 -2.12 47.87
CA ASN A 661 -10.80 -2.40 48.26
C ASN A 661 -10.50 -3.90 48.49
N ASN A 662 -11.39 -4.79 48.05
CA ASN A 662 -11.14 -6.22 48.13
C ASN A 662 -10.02 -6.61 47.16
N PRO A 663 -8.99 -7.38 47.56
CA PRO A 663 -7.91 -7.82 46.66
C PRO A 663 -8.39 -8.48 45.35
N THR A 664 -9.58 -9.07 45.34
CA THR A 664 -10.16 -9.71 44.14
C THR A 664 -11.01 -8.76 43.28
N SER A 665 -11.18 -7.49 43.67
CA SER A 665 -11.91 -6.51 42.86
C SER A 665 -11.08 -6.10 41.64
N VAL A 666 -11.75 -5.70 40.56
CA VAL A 666 -11.08 -5.28 39.32
C VAL A 666 -10.20 -4.05 39.56
N LYS A 667 -10.69 -3.06 40.33
CA LYS A 667 -9.89 -1.87 40.70
C LYS A 667 -8.61 -2.26 41.47
N SER A 668 -8.69 -3.20 42.42
CA SER A 668 -7.52 -3.62 43.20
C SER A 668 -6.52 -4.39 42.34
N GLN A 669 -6.99 -5.24 41.42
CA GLN A 669 -6.13 -5.96 40.47
C GLN A 669 -5.39 -5.00 39.54
N TRP A 670 -6.09 -4.02 38.96
CA TRP A 670 -5.45 -2.98 38.14
C TRP A 670 -4.42 -2.17 38.95
N SER A 671 -4.73 -1.88 40.22
CA SER A 671 -3.83 -1.15 41.11
C SER A 671 -2.61 -1.96 41.58
N ALA A 672 -2.63 -3.28 41.46
CA ALA A 672 -1.53 -4.17 41.85
C ALA A 672 -0.44 -4.29 40.76
N HIS A 673 -0.72 -3.82 39.54
CA HIS A 673 0.11 -4.00 38.35
C HIS A 673 0.57 -2.66 37.73
N LYS A 674 0.74 -1.60 38.54
CA LYS A 674 1.06 -0.24 38.08
C LYS A 674 2.44 -0.12 37.42
N GLU A 675 3.33 -1.06 37.71
CA GLU A 675 4.71 -1.09 37.23
C GLU A 675 4.85 -1.47 35.75
N TYR A 676 3.79 -2.02 35.14
CA TYR A 676 3.81 -2.43 33.74
C TYR A 676 3.48 -1.29 32.79
N THR A 677 4.09 -1.32 31.61
CA THR A 677 3.92 -0.30 30.56
C THR A 677 2.48 -0.16 30.11
N ASN A 678 1.75 -1.27 30.07
CA ASN A 678 0.34 -1.38 29.69
C ASN A 678 -0.62 -1.46 30.89
N ALA A 679 -0.19 -1.02 32.08
CA ALA A 679 -1.07 -0.96 33.24
C ALA A 679 -2.30 -0.08 32.94
N ILE A 680 -3.49 -0.56 33.31
CA ILE A 680 -4.75 0.17 33.11
C ILE A 680 -4.82 1.42 34.00
N ILE A 681 -4.26 1.33 35.21
CA ILE A 681 -4.08 2.44 36.14
C ILE A 681 -2.57 2.61 36.33
N GLN A 682 -2.04 3.80 36.05
CA GLN A 682 -0.62 4.11 36.27
C GLN A 682 -0.42 4.96 37.53
N ASP A 683 0.84 5.23 37.88
CA ASP A 683 1.17 6.18 38.94
C ASP A 683 0.62 7.57 38.60
N GLY A 684 -0.08 8.19 39.56
CA GLY A 684 -0.77 9.48 39.35
C GLY A 684 -2.19 9.36 38.78
N ASP A 685 -2.62 8.15 38.40
CA ASP A 685 -4.01 7.87 38.02
C ASP A 685 -4.83 7.40 39.23
N ASP A 686 -6.13 7.71 39.23
CA ASP A 686 -7.11 7.18 40.17
C ASP A 686 -8.47 7.01 39.50
N ILE A 687 -9.30 6.14 40.04
CA ILE A 687 -10.66 5.88 39.55
C ILE A 687 -11.61 5.88 40.74
N ASN A 688 -12.53 6.85 40.76
CA ASN A 688 -13.54 6.99 41.79
C ASN A 688 -14.94 6.94 41.19
N PHE A 689 -15.95 6.73 42.03
CA PHE A 689 -17.34 6.71 41.58
C PHE A 689 -18.26 7.37 42.61
N VAL A 690 -19.36 7.94 42.11
CA VAL A 690 -20.43 8.56 42.88
C VAL A 690 -21.76 8.10 42.29
N ILE A 691 -22.55 7.39 43.09
CA ILE A 691 -23.91 6.99 42.72
C ILE A 691 -24.87 8.15 43.03
N ASP A 692 -25.63 8.57 42.03
CA ASP A 692 -26.74 9.50 42.19
C ASP A 692 -28.07 8.72 42.22
N ASP A 693 -28.51 8.40 43.43
CA ASP A 693 -29.75 7.65 43.65
C ASP A 693 -31.00 8.33 43.10
N LYS A 694 -30.98 9.66 42.96
CA LYS A 694 -32.14 10.44 42.51
C LYS A 694 -32.34 10.34 41.01
N ASN A 695 -31.24 10.35 40.26
CA ASN A 695 -31.25 10.27 38.81
C ASN A 695 -31.06 8.85 38.28
N GLY A 696 -30.69 7.91 39.16
CA GLY A 696 -30.44 6.52 38.77
C GLY A 696 -29.16 6.36 37.93
N THR A 697 -28.19 7.25 38.13
CA THR A 697 -26.93 7.25 37.38
C THR A 697 -25.74 7.05 38.31
N CYS A 698 -24.65 6.51 37.77
CA CYS A 698 -23.37 6.41 38.43
C CYS A 698 -22.35 7.25 37.65
N ASN A 699 -21.77 8.24 38.32
CA ASN A 699 -20.67 9.04 37.80
C ASN A 699 -19.35 8.39 38.19
N ILE A 700 -18.47 8.18 37.22
CA ILE A 700 -17.14 7.59 37.39
C ILE A 700 -16.12 8.67 37.06
N ASP A 701 -15.33 9.04 38.06
CA ASP A 701 -14.30 10.06 37.94
C ASP A 701 -12.97 9.36 37.64
N LEU A 702 -12.50 9.49 36.40
CA LEU A 702 -11.21 8.98 35.95
C LEU A 702 -10.17 10.09 36.03
N VAL A 703 -9.23 9.96 36.96
CA VAL A 703 -8.14 10.92 37.15
C VAL A 703 -6.92 10.42 36.38
N PHE A 704 -6.43 11.22 35.43
CA PHE A 704 -5.20 10.97 34.67
C PHE A 704 -4.18 12.06 34.94
N ASN A 705 -3.20 11.78 35.80
CA ASN A 705 -2.16 12.74 36.21
C ASN A 705 -2.74 14.12 36.60
N GLY A 706 -3.81 14.13 37.40
CA GLY A 706 -4.49 15.35 37.87
C GLY A 706 -5.57 15.91 36.95
N ASN A 707 -5.73 15.41 35.72
CA ASN A 707 -6.87 15.75 34.86
C ASN A 707 -8.03 14.79 35.14
N VAL A 708 -9.19 15.32 35.50
CA VAL A 708 -10.39 14.50 35.74
C VAL A 708 -11.21 14.41 34.46
N LYS A 709 -11.54 13.18 34.05
CA LYS A 709 -12.49 12.87 32.99
C LYS A 709 -13.67 12.11 33.60
N ASN A 710 -14.86 12.68 33.44
CA ASN A 710 -16.08 12.10 34.01
C ASN A 710 -16.72 11.16 33.00
N LEU A 711 -17.16 10.02 33.48
CA LEU A 711 -17.93 9.04 32.74
C LEU A 711 -19.25 8.79 33.47
N GLU A 712 -20.38 9.07 32.83
CA GLU A 712 -21.71 8.79 33.39
C GLU A 712 -22.28 7.50 32.79
N VAL A 713 -22.81 6.63 33.64
CA VAL A 713 -23.52 5.40 33.23
C VAL A 713 -24.87 5.29 33.95
N GLU A 714 -25.89 4.76 33.26
CA GLU A 714 -27.20 4.50 33.85
C GLU A 714 -27.18 3.20 34.68
N ILE A 715 -27.77 3.23 35.88
CA ILE A 715 -27.80 2.08 36.80
C ILE A 715 -29.01 1.20 36.50
N THR A 716 -28.77 -0.10 36.33
CA THR A 716 -29.86 -1.08 36.24
C THR A 716 -30.28 -1.52 37.64
N ARG A 717 -31.42 -1.02 38.13
CA ARG A 717 -32.04 -1.50 39.38
C ARG A 717 -32.84 -2.76 39.12
N SER A 718 -32.57 -3.83 39.86
CA SER A 718 -33.44 -4.99 39.91
C SER A 718 -34.76 -4.60 40.57
N ASP A 719 -35.87 -4.68 39.84
CA ASP A 719 -37.21 -4.65 40.44
C ASP A 719 -37.27 -5.79 41.47
N ALA A 720 -37.27 -5.43 42.75
CA ALA A 720 -37.53 -6.37 43.82
C ALA A 720 -38.98 -6.84 43.67
N SER A 721 -39.15 -8.11 43.30
CA SER A 721 -40.46 -8.79 43.33
C SER A 721 -40.88 -9.10 44.76
#